data_AF-A0A935XCX5-F1
#
_entry.id   AF-A0A935XCX5-F1
#
_cell.length_a   1.000
_cell.length_b   1.000
_cell.length_c   1.000
_cell.angle_alpha   90.00
_cell.angle_beta   90.00
_cell.angle_gamma   90.00
#
_symmetry.space_group_name_H-M   'P 1'
#
loop_
_entity.id
_entity.type
_entity.pdbx_description
1 polymer ?
#
loop_
_entity_poly.entity_id
_entity_poly.type
_entity_poly.pdbx_seq_one_letter_code
_entity_poly.pdbx_strand_id
1 'polypeptide(L)'
;MRRALGYVRPYAGRLALVVVLSLVSTALSLAQPFLSKVLVDRALIGRDFGALGWTVAGFLALTGASLVLNVFSGLRYTRVSADILFDMRLDVFRHLQRLSPRWFTRTPIGQIASRVNSDIAEIQRVAAEVALAWIGQVAYLVGSVVMLVLLDVRLFAVGLLALPLALWAMVAYRKRLEGQVAQVRDHSAGVGTFLIEALQGMKLLVAHNAQQRSEDEFRRRNTGFVESLIAMRRLTYLSGGLPGVLLAVGSAAVFLYGGYRVIEGAITMGTLVAFAAYQMRLLSPIQGLMGIYASVASARVSLTRVQEILDTPVEVSDPVAPTAMPTCRGAVALRDVAYTFDRGAVLDGVSFELAAGERVAIIGESGVGKSTIADLLVRHADPLRGVVLLDGVDVRTLTLATLRRHVLTVETDPFVFHATLAANLRVAAPDADEASLMRALSLVGLAPWLATLPDALATVVGERGRAMSTGERQRLALARAVLADPRVLILDEATGALDPGDRGGDPQRDGWLARRQDRHPHHAPPGGGSARPAQHRAARRTRGGRCADRRAAGPRGDGRRGDGPRVGRRMSGYLTTDGAALAQRTGRGIRIAVIDSGVAPDHPHVGSVGVGRALVGDDPADTADRLGHGTAVAAAIREKVPDAELIPVRVLDRQLATSARILAQAIEWAVEAGVDLVNLSLGTTNEVHIPLFEHALDRARERGVVVVSARSHAGVTWYPGGLPGAIGVLAAEQLPRHALAVVPGTLGAGVQASPYPRPIPGVPVERNLSGVSFAVANASGIVACALEAGAPRGDSDALLAWIAARAVPRGEETG
;
A
#
# COMPACT_ATOMS: atom_id res chain seq x y z
N MET A 1 -5.17 5.32 29.01
CA MET A 1 -6.38 5.91 29.64
C MET A 1 -6.20 7.34 30.18
N ARG A 2 -5.19 7.66 31.02
CA ARG A 2 -5.06 8.99 31.66
C ARG A 2 -5.07 10.18 30.69
N ARG A 3 -4.37 10.10 29.55
CA ARG A 3 -4.44 11.16 28.51
C ARG A 3 -5.80 11.27 27.84
N ALA A 4 -6.46 10.15 27.53
CA ALA A 4 -7.83 10.17 26.98
C ALA A 4 -8.82 10.84 27.94
N LEU A 5 -8.70 10.58 29.25
CA LEU A 5 -9.44 11.28 30.29
C LEU A 5 -9.11 12.78 30.37
N GLY A 6 -7.90 13.18 29.96
CA GLY A 6 -7.49 14.58 29.84
C GLY A 6 -8.33 15.37 28.84
N TYR A 7 -8.73 14.76 27.72
CA TYR A 7 -9.61 15.39 26.72
C TYR A 7 -11.08 15.44 27.17
N VAL A 8 -11.51 14.52 28.05
CA VAL A 8 -12.89 14.47 28.55
C VAL A 8 -13.11 15.41 29.74
N ARG A 9 -12.08 15.62 30.58
CA ARG A 9 -12.17 16.41 31.82
C ARG A 9 -12.69 17.85 31.62
N PRO A 10 -12.29 18.62 30.60
CA PRO A 10 -12.83 19.96 30.34
C PRO A 10 -14.34 19.97 30.09
N TYR A 11 -14.88 18.86 29.61
CA TYR A 11 -16.29 18.70 29.25
C TYR A 11 -17.13 18.03 30.36
N ALA A 12 -16.54 17.72 31.51
CA ALA A 12 -17.18 16.94 32.58
C ALA A 12 -18.51 17.54 33.05
N GLY A 13 -18.61 18.88 33.21
CA GLY A 13 -19.86 19.53 33.59
C GLY A 13 -20.96 19.41 32.55
N ARG A 14 -20.62 19.50 31.25
CA ARG A 14 -21.58 19.30 30.16
C ARG A 14 -22.02 17.84 30.08
N LEU A 15 -21.10 16.89 30.23
CA LEU A 15 -21.41 15.46 30.26
C LEU A 15 -22.26 15.08 31.47
N ALA A 16 -22.01 15.65 32.65
CA ALA A 16 -22.82 15.42 33.84
C ALA A 16 -24.29 15.79 33.62
N LEU A 17 -24.56 16.92 32.96
CA LEU A 17 -25.93 17.29 32.57
C LEU A 17 -26.57 16.22 31.67
N VAL A 18 -25.84 15.71 30.68
CA VAL A 18 -26.36 14.66 29.79
C VAL A 18 -26.65 13.36 30.56
N VAL A 19 -25.77 12.96 31.47
CA VAL A 19 -25.97 11.79 32.35
C VAL A 19 -27.22 11.98 33.21
N VAL A 20 -27.41 13.14 33.83
CA VAL A 20 -28.60 13.45 34.62
C VAL A 20 -29.87 13.37 33.78
N LEU A 21 -29.90 13.99 32.59
CA LEU A 21 -31.04 13.93 31.69
C LEU A 21 -31.36 12.49 31.24
N SER A 22 -30.32 11.69 30.98
CA SER A 22 -30.46 10.28 30.64
C SER A 22 -31.02 9.46 31.81
N LEU A 23 -30.55 9.69 33.03
CA LEU A 23 -31.08 9.03 34.24
C LEU A 23 -32.54 9.40 34.50
N VAL A 24 -32.92 10.67 34.31
CA VAL A 24 -34.32 11.11 34.43
C VAL A 24 -35.18 10.42 33.37
N SER A 25 -34.77 10.43 32.10
CA SER A 25 -35.48 9.70 31.03
C SER A 25 -35.60 8.20 31.32
N THR A 26 -34.55 7.60 31.88
CA THR A 26 -34.52 6.20 32.30
C THR A 26 -35.57 5.94 33.39
N ALA A 27 -35.67 6.81 34.39
CA ALA A 27 -36.67 6.72 35.45
C ALA A 27 -38.12 6.85 34.92
N LEU A 28 -38.38 7.80 34.00
CA LEU A 28 -39.68 7.92 33.33
C LEU A 28 -40.03 6.65 32.54
N SER A 29 -39.06 6.08 31.82
CA SER A 29 -39.24 4.85 31.04
C SER A 29 -39.47 3.62 31.93
N LEU A 30 -38.89 3.63 33.14
CA LEU A 30 -39.11 2.61 34.16
C LEU A 30 -40.50 2.72 34.79
N ALA A 31 -41.10 3.90 34.89
CA ALA A 31 -42.45 4.07 35.42
C ALA A 31 -43.54 3.50 34.48
N GLN A 32 -43.26 3.40 33.17
CA GLN A 32 -44.25 3.06 32.15
C GLN A 32 -44.91 1.67 32.34
N PRO A 33 -44.19 0.55 32.61
CA PRO A 33 -44.85 -0.74 32.86
C PRO A 33 -45.66 -0.76 34.16
N PHE A 34 -45.37 0.10 35.14
CA PHE A 34 -46.21 0.22 36.33
C PHE A 34 -47.57 0.85 36.02
N LEU A 35 -47.65 1.78 35.05
CA LEU A 35 -48.94 2.33 34.60
C LEU A 35 -49.84 1.27 33.97
N SER A 36 -49.30 0.19 33.37
CA SER A 36 -50.15 -0.89 32.86
C SER A 36 -50.83 -1.68 33.99
N LYS A 37 -50.19 -1.80 35.16
CA LYS A 37 -50.85 -2.33 36.37
C LYS A 37 -52.03 -1.47 36.78
N VAL A 38 -51.84 -0.15 36.86
CA VAL A 38 -52.91 0.81 37.22
C VAL A 38 -54.05 0.77 36.20
N LEU A 39 -53.72 0.68 34.91
CA LEU A 39 -54.68 0.58 33.82
C LEU A 39 -55.56 -0.66 33.96
N VAL A 40 -54.96 -1.82 34.22
CA VAL A 40 -55.70 -3.08 34.35
C VAL A 40 -56.51 -3.11 35.65
N ASP A 41 -55.87 -2.84 36.79
CA ASP A 41 -56.48 -3.03 38.10
C ASP A 41 -57.55 -1.96 38.41
N ARG A 42 -57.24 -0.67 38.18
CA ARG A 42 -58.15 0.43 38.54
C ARG A 42 -59.10 0.83 37.43
N ALA A 43 -58.63 0.88 36.17
CA ALA A 43 -59.46 1.38 35.08
C ALA A 43 -60.31 0.28 34.41
N LEU A 44 -59.69 -0.82 33.96
CA LEU A 44 -60.41 -1.88 33.23
C LEU A 44 -61.26 -2.74 34.16
N ILE A 45 -60.66 -3.30 35.22
CA ILE A 45 -61.38 -4.15 36.18
C ILE A 45 -62.31 -3.30 37.06
N GLY A 46 -61.84 -2.13 37.51
CA GLY A 46 -62.64 -1.17 38.28
C GLY A 46 -63.72 -0.43 37.48
N ARG A 47 -63.75 -0.58 36.14
CA ARG A 47 -64.70 0.07 35.21
C ARG A 47 -64.78 1.59 35.34
N ASP A 48 -63.66 2.23 35.69
CA ASP A 48 -63.56 3.68 35.87
C ASP A 48 -63.00 4.35 34.61
N PHE A 49 -63.88 5.01 33.85
CA PHE A 49 -63.52 5.75 32.63
C PHE A 49 -62.63 6.99 32.92
N GLY A 50 -62.75 7.59 34.10
CA GLY A 50 -61.88 8.69 34.53
C GLY A 50 -60.45 8.20 34.78
N ALA A 51 -60.31 7.11 35.54
CA ALA A 51 -59.02 6.44 35.74
C ALA A 51 -58.41 5.94 34.42
N LEU A 52 -59.24 5.46 33.49
CA LEU A 52 -58.81 5.07 32.13
C LEU A 52 -58.19 6.27 31.39
N GLY A 53 -58.91 7.40 31.33
CA GLY A 53 -58.47 8.61 30.67
C GLY A 53 -57.16 9.15 31.25
N TRP A 54 -57.07 9.26 32.58
CA TRP A 54 -55.84 9.72 33.25
C TRP A 54 -54.67 8.77 33.08
N THR A 55 -54.89 7.45 33.10
CA THR A 55 -53.81 6.48 32.94
C THR A 55 -53.28 6.46 31.50
N VAL A 56 -54.16 6.56 30.50
CA VAL A 56 -53.76 6.68 29.08
C VAL A 56 -53.05 8.01 28.83
N ALA A 57 -53.59 9.12 29.36
CA ALA A 57 -52.92 10.42 29.29
C ALA A 57 -51.54 10.40 29.97
N GLY A 58 -51.42 9.72 31.11
CA GLY A 58 -50.14 9.49 31.79
C GLY A 58 -49.16 8.67 30.95
N PHE A 59 -49.63 7.63 30.25
CA PHE A 59 -48.83 6.87 29.29
C PHE A 59 -48.27 7.75 28.17
N LEU A 60 -49.13 8.56 27.55
CA LEU A 60 -48.71 9.50 26.50
C LEU A 60 -47.75 10.55 27.04
N ALA A 61 -48.06 11.14 28.20
CA ALA A 61 -47.23 12.18 28.82
C ALA A 61 -45.84 11.65 29.18
N LEU A 62 -45.73 10.48 29.82
CA LEU A 62 -44.44 9.87 30.15
C LEU A 62 -43.65 9.48 28.90
N THR A 63 -44.31 8.95 27.88
CA THR A 63 -43.67 8.58 26.61
C THR A 63 -43.16 9.83 25.88
N GLY A 64 -43.98 10.88 25.80
CA GLY A 64 -43.61 12.16 25.20
C GLY A 64 -42.48 12.86 25.96
N ALA A 65 -42.55 12.91 27.30
CA ALA A 65 -41.49 13.48 28.13
C ALA A 65 -40.18 12.69 28.00
N SER A 66 -40.23 11.36 28.01
CA SER A 66 -39.06 10.50 27.79
C SER A 66 -38.45 10.72 26.40
N LEU A 67 -39.29 10.85 25.35
CA LEU A 67 -38.83 11.16 24.00
C LEU A 67 -38.12 12.52 23.93
N VAL A 68 -38.73 13.58 24.47
CA VAL A 68 -38.14 14.93 24.49
C VAL A 68 -36.81 14.94 25.25
N LEU A 69 -36.75 14.30 26.41
CA LEU A 69 -35.52 14.18 27.19
C LEU A 69 -34.44 13.40 26.44
N ASN A 70 -34.79 12.29 25.78
CA ASN A 70 -33.85 11.50 24.99
C ASN A 70 -33.32 12.29 23.78
N VAL A 71 -34.18 13.01 23.06
CA VAL A 71 -33.77 13.86 21.93
C VAL A 71 -32.85 14.98 22.43
N PHE A 72 -33.23 15.68 23.50
CA PHE A 72 -32.42 16.78 24.05
C PHE A 72 -31.07 16.28 24.59
N SER A 73 -31.08 15.19 25.37
CA SER A 73 -29.88 14.52 25.86
C SER A 73 -28.97 14.08 24.70
N GLY A 74 -29.54 13.42 23.69
CA GLY A 74 -28.82 13.00 22.49
C GLY A 74 -28.19 14.14 21.69
N LEU A 75 -28.91 15.26 21.49
CA LEU A 75 -28.36 16.42 20.80
C LEU A 75 -27.25 17.11 21.60
N ARG A 76 -27.42 17.25 22.93
CA ARG A 76 -26.39 17.84 23.80
C ARG A 76 -25.16 16.96 23.85
N TYR A 77 -25.35 15.65 23.93
CA TYR A 77 -24.30 14.64 23.82
C TYR A 77 -23.54 14.77 22.50
N THR A 78 -24.22 14.74 21.35
CA THR A 78 -23.57 14.79 20.04
C THR A 78 -22.71 16.03 19.87
N ARG A 79 -23.15 17.19 20.40
CA ARG A 79 -22.33 18.41 20.40
C ARG A 79 -21.06 18.26 21.23
N VAL A 80 -21.18 17.84 22.50
CA VAL A 80 -20.02 17.67 23.39
C VAL A 80 -19.05 16.62 22.84
N SER A 81 -19.59 15.55 22.27
CA SER A 81 -18.85 14.48 21.62
C SER A 81 -18.06 14.97 20.40
N ALA A 82 -18.66 15.84 19.58
CA ALA A 82 -18.00 16.45 18.43
C ALA A 82 -16.89 17.42 18.84
N ASP A 83 -17.10 18.21 19.90
CA ASP A 83 -16.08 19.11 20.44
C ASP A 83 -14.85 18.32 20.92
N ILE A 84 -15.05 17.23 21.66
CA ILE A 84 -13.96 16.33 22.11
C ILE A 84 -13.21 15.74 20.90
N LEU A 85 -13.93 15.27 19.88
CA LEU A 85 -13.33 14.73 18.66
C LEU A 85 -12.47 15.79 17.93
N PHE A 86 -12.97 17.02 17.85
CA PHE A 86 -12.24 18.13 17.24
C PHE A 86 -10.94 18.43 17.99
N ASP A 87 -10.99 18.56 19.31
CA ASP A 87 -9.80 18.85 20.14
C ASP A 87 -8.75 17.74 19.99
N MET A 88 -9.16 16.47 20.03
CA MET A 88 -8.25 15.34 19.82
C MET A 88 -7.59 15.37 18.44
N ARG A 89 -8.37 15.63 17.37
CA ARG A 89 -7.84 15.75 16.00
C ARG A 89 -6.90 16.93 15.86
N LEU A 90 -7.25 18.06 16.46
CA LEU A 90 -6.46 19.28 16.42
C LEU A 90 -5.10 19.09 17.10
N ASP A 91 -5.07 18.43 18.25
CA ASP A 91 -3.83 18.16 18.98
C ASP A 91 -2.90 17.20 18.22
N VAL A 92 -3.45 16.12 17.64
CA VAL A 92 -2.67 15.23 16.77
C VAL A 92 -2.17 15.98 15.52
N PHE A 93 -3.01 16.79 14.89
CA PHE A 93 -2.63 17.59 13.71
C PHE A 93 -1.54 18.62 14.03
N ARG A 94 -1.61 19.29 15.18
CA ARG A 94 -0.56 20.20 15.67
C ARG A 94 0.74 19.49 15.99
N HIS A 95 0.67 18.26 16.50
CA HIS A 95 1.86 17.46 16.77
C HIS A 95 2.52 17.00 15.46
N LEU A 96 1.75 16.48 14.50
CA LEU A 96 2.24 16.06 13.19
C LEU A 96 2.99 17.19 12.45
N GLN A 97 2.52 18.44 12.51
CA GLN A 97 3.19 19.60 11.92
C GLN A 97 4.55 19.95 12.54
N ARG A 98 4.86 19.41 13.72
CA ARG A 98 6.14 19.61 14.42
C ARG A 98 7.12 18.47 14.19
N LEU A 99 6.68 17.33 13.67
CA LEU A 99 7.56 16.21 13.37
C LEU A 99 8.46 16.52 12.17
N SER A 100 9.65 15.91 12.13
CA SER A 100 10.58 16.10 11.03
C SER A 100 10.02 15.49 9.73
N PRO A 101 10.34 16.05 8.54
CA PRO A 101 9.97 15.44 7.25
C PRO A 101 10.41 13.97 7.12
N ARG A 102 11.50 13.59 7.81
CA ARG A 102 12.01 12.21 7.86
C ARG A 102 11.04 11.23 8.49
N TRP A 103 10.25 11.64 9.47
CA TRP A 103 9.24 10.77 10.05
C TRP A 103 8.16 10.38 9.03
N PHE A 104 7.82 11.30 8.11
CA PHE A 104 6.84 11.07 7.04
C PHE A 104 7.35 10.17 5.92
N THR A 105 8.67 9.99 5.75
CA THR A 105 9.22 9.01 4.80
C THR A 105 9.18 7.58 5.34
N ARG A 106 9.16 7.42 6.68
CA ARG A 106 9.09 6.12 7.37
C ARG A 106 7.66 5.67 7.66
N THR A 107 6.72 6.62 7.74
CA THR A 107 5.33 6.34 8.13
C THR A 107 4.38 6.53 6.94
N PRO A 108 3.68 5.49 6.47
CA PRO A 108 2.74 5.62 5.36
C PRO A 108 1.63 6.63 5.64
N ILE A 109 1.37 7.53 4.69
CA ILE A 109 0.34 8.59 4.81
C ILE A 109 -1.04 8.00 5.11
N GLY A 110 -1.39 6.86 4.50
CA GLY A 110 -2.66 6.17 4.77
C GLY A 110 -2.81 5.72 6.23
N GLN A 111 -1.71 5.36 6.88
CA GLN A 111 -1.71 5.00 8.30
C GLN A 111 -1.98 6.23 9.18
N ILE A 112 -1.37 7.37 8.87
CA ILE A 112 -1.60 8.65 9.57
C ILE A 112 -3.08 9.06 9.43
N ALA A 113 -3.61 9.03 8.20
CA ALA A 113 -4.99 9.38 7.92
C ALA A 113 -5.98 8.46 8.66
N SER A 114 -5.73 7.15 8.69
CA SER A 114 -6.54 6.19 9.44
C SER A 114 -6.50 6.45 10.95
N ARG A 115 -5.33 6.77 11.51
CA ARG A 115 -5.18 7.11 12.94
C ARG A 115 -5.98 8.38 13.28
N VAL A 116 -5.90 9.43 12.46
CA VAL A 116 -6.62 10.70 12.70
C VAL A 116 -8.13 10.57 12.50
N ASN A 117 -8.58 9.82 11.49
CA ASN A 117 -9.99 9.72 11.15
C ASN A 117 -10.73 8.64 11.94
N SER A 118 -10.18 7.43 11.96
CA SER A 118 -10.84 6.23 12.49
C SER A 118 -10.48 5.98 13.95
N ASP A 119 -9.20 5.99 14.30
CA ASP A 119 -8.79 5.64 15.67
C ASP A 119 -9.21 6.69 16.70
N ILE A 120 -9.07 7.98 16.39
CA ILE A 120 -9.58 9.05 17.27
C ILE A 120 -11.10 8.96 17.41
N ALA A 121 -11.82 8.72 16.31
CA ALA A 121 -13.28 8.58 16.35
C ALA A 121 -13.71 7.35 17.18
N GLU A 122 -12.98 6.23 17.10
CA GLU A 122 -13.26 5.04 17.91
C GLU A 122 -13.01 5.29 19.41
N ILE A 123 -11.92 5.97 19.78
CA ILE A 123 -11.64 6.36 21.17
C ILE A 123 -12.78 7.24 21.69
N GLN A 124 -13.18 8.25 20.91
CA GLN A 124 -14.28 9.14 21.24
C GLN A 124 -15.59 8.36 21.38
N ARG A 125 -15.94 7.48 20.42
CA ARG A 125 -17.18 6.70 20.40
C ARG A 125 -17.31 5.89 21.67
N VAL A 126 -16.25 5.17 22.05
CA VAL A 126 -16.27 4.30 23.23
C VAL A 126 -16.29 5.10 24.54
N ALA A 127 -15.50 6.17 24.65
CA ALA A 127 -15.53 7.04 25.82
C ALA A 127 -16.93 7.64 26.04
N ALA A 128 -17.59 7.99 24.94
CA ALA A 128 -18.89 8.63 24.94
C ALA A 128 -20.03 7.60 25.16
N GLU A 129 -19.94 6.39 24.60
CA GLU A 129 -20.84 5.27 24.91
C GLU A 129 -20.80 4.93 26.40
N VAL A 130 -19.60 4.78 26.99
CA VAL A 130 -19.42 4.48 28.42
C VAL A 130 -20.05 5.56 29.31
N ALA A 131 -19.96 6.84 28.92
CA ALA A 131 -20.54 7.92 29.69
C ALA A 131 -22.08 7.92 29.68
N LEU A 132 -22.72 7.58 28.54
CA LEU A 132 -24.16 7.77 28.37
C LEU A 132 -24.98 6.49 28.41
N ALA A 133 -24.62 5.53 27.56
CA ALA A 133 -25.45 4.35 27.35
C ALA A 133 -25.38 3.44 28.57
N TRP A 134 -24.21 3.31 29.17
CA TRP A 134 -23.99 2.31 30.21
C TRP A 134 -24.57 2.67 31.56
N ILE A 135 -24.37 3.90 31.99
CA ILE A 135 -24.92 4.37 33.26
C ILE A 135 -26.45 4.25 33.21
N GLY A 136 -27.06 4.67 32.09
CA GLY A 136 -28.49 4.50 31.85
C GLY A 136 -28.93 3.03 31.79
N GLN A 137 -28.22 2.16 31.07
CA GLN A 137 -28.57 0.74 30.94
C GLN A 137 -28.42 -0.02 32.27
N VAL A 138 -27.38 0.27 33.05
CA VAL A 138 -27.21 -0.29 34.40
C VAL A 138 -28.31 0.23 35.32
N ALA A 139 -28.59 1.53 35.31
CA ALA A 139 -29.66 2.11 36.11
C ALA A 139 -31.04 1.52 35.75
N TYR A 140 -31.32 1.32 34.46
CA TYR A 140 -32.55 0.70 33.99
C TYR A 140 -32.64 -0.78 34.40
N LEU A 141 -31.55 -1.53 34.26
CA LEU A 141 -31.47 -2.94 34.65
C LEU A 141 -31.72 -3.09 36.16
N VAL A 142 -30.97 -2.34 36.98
CA VAL A 142 -31.13 -2.35 38.44
C VAL A 142 -32.54 -1.92 38.82
N GLY A 143 -33.05 -0.83 38.23
CA GLY A 143 -34.41 -0.36 38.46
C GLY A 143 -35.47 -1.39 38.08
N SER A 144 -35.30 -2.09 36.97
CA SER A 144 -36.24 -3.13 36.53
C SER A 144 -36.23 -4.34 37.46
N VAL A 145 -35.05 -4.78 37.90
CA VAL A 145 -34.92 -5.85 38.90
C VAL A 145 -35.59 -5.44 40.21
N VAL A 146 -35.34 -4.22 40.69
CA VAL A 146 -36.00 -3.69 41.90
C VAL A 146 -37.52 -3.69 41.73
N MET A 147 -38.06 -3.20 40.60
CA MET A 147 -39.50 -3.18 40.36
C MET A 147 -40.11 -4.60 40.28
N LEU A 148 -39.42 -5.57 39.69
CA LEU A 148 -39.89 -6.96 39.66
C LEU A 148 -39.98 -7.58 41.06
N VAL A 149 -38.97 -7.32 41.90
CA VAL A 149 -38.96 -7.77 43.30
C VAL A 149 -40.07 -7.08 44.11
N LEU A 150 -40.29 -5.78 43.90
CA LEU A 150 -41.36 -5.02 44.56
C LEU A 150 -42.76 -5.45 44.13
N LEU A 151 -42.93 -5.97 42.90
CA LEU A 151 -44.22 -6.47 42.41
C LEU A 151 -44.61 -7.80 43.05
N ASP A 152 -43.72 -8.81 43.00
CA ASP A 152 -43.87 -10.07 43.73
C ASP A 152 -42.53 -10.86 43.74
N VAL A 153 -42.02 -11.16 44.93
CA VAL A 153 -40.72 -11.84 45.12
C VAL A 153 -40.75 -13.30 44.63
N ARG A 154 -41.88 -14.00 44.75
CA ARG A 154 -42.01 -15.41 44.33
C ARG A 154 -42.06 -15.51 42.81
N LEU A 155 -42.77 -14.59 42.16
CA LEU A 155 -42.83 -14.46 40.70
C LEU A 155 -41.45 -14.11 40.13
N PHE A 156 -40.72 -13.21 40.80
CA PHE A 156 -39.32 -12.90 40.49
C PHE A 156 -38.43 -14.14 40.53
N ALA A 157 -38.53 -14.98 41.58
CA ALA A 157 -37.73 -16.21 41.68
C ALA A 157 -38.00 -17.19 40.53
N VAL A 158 -39.25 -17.33 40.08
CA VAL A 158 -39.61 -18.16 38.92
C VAL A 158 -39.03 -17.58 37.63
N GLY A 159 -39.14 -16.27 37.40
CA GLY A 159 -38.56 -15.61 36.24
C GLY A 159 -37.01 -15.64 36.24
N LEU A 160 -36.40 -15.60 37.43
CA LEU A 160 -34.95 -15.65 37.62
C LEU A 160 -34.38 -17.00 37.18
N LEU A 161 -35.13 -18.10 37.25
CA LEU A 161 -34.63 -19.45 36.88
C LEU A 161 -34.17 -19.52 35.42
N ALA A 162 -34.83 -18.79 34.51
CA ALA A 162 -34.48 -18.76 33.09
C ALA A 162 -33.26 -17.86 32.78
N LEU A 163 -32.94 -16.91 33.68
CA LEU A 163 -31.96 -15.87 33.41
C LEU A 163 -30.50 -16.38 33.41
N PRO A 164 -30.01 -17.16 34.40
CA PRO A 164 -28.66 -17.75 34.37
C PRO A 164 -28.41 -18.61 33.14
N LEU A 165 -29.40 -19.41 32.72
CA LEU A 165 -29.26 -20.28 31.54
C LEU A 165 -29.17 -19.45 30.24
N ALA A 166 -29.96 -18.39 30.12
CA ALA A 166 -29.89 -17.47 28.99
C ALA A 166 -28.56 -16.71 28.95
N LEU A 167 -28.08 -16.23 30.11
CA LEU A 167 -26.78 -15.54 30.24
C LEU A 167 -25.62 -16.49 29.91
N TRP A 168 -25.65 -17.72 30.43
CA TRP A 168 -24.65 -18.74 30.13
C TRP A 168 -24.59 -19.04 28.64
N ALA A 169 -25.73 -19.26 27.99
CA ALA A 169 -25.80 -19.48 26.55
C ALA A 169 -25.17 -18.31 25.79
N MET A 170 -25.53 -17.07 26.14
CA MET A 170 -25.02 -15.88 25.48
C MET A 170 -23.49 -15.71 25.65
N VAL A 171 -22.95 -15.96 26.84
CA VAL A 171 -21.49 -15.92 27.11
C VAL A 171 -20.76 -17.06 26.40
N ALA A 172 -21.32 -18.27 26.38
CA ALA A 172 -20.72 -19.43 25.71
C ALA A 172 -20.54 -19.21 24.20
N TYR A 173 -21.51 -18.57 23.54
CA TYR A 173 -21.43 -18.26 22.11
C TYR A 173 -20.47 -17.11 21.78
N ARG A 174 -20.20 -16.22 22.74
CA ARG A 174 -19.40 -15.01 22.52
C ARG A 174 -18.01 -15.29 21.95
N LYS A 175 -17.23 -16.19 22.55
CA LYS A 175 -15.86 -16.50 22.08
C LYS A 175 -15.84 -17.05 20.65
N ARG A 176 -16.81 -17.91 20.30
CA ARG A 176 -16.94 -18.42 18.92
C ARG A 176 -17.32 -17.32 17.94
N LEU A 177 -18.22 -16.43 18.33
CA LEU A 177 -18.65 -15.32 17.48
C LEU A 177 -17.53 -14.31 17.25
N GLU A 178 -16.76 -13.98 18.30
CA GLU A 178 -15.56 -13.13 18.19
C GLU A 178 -14.56 -13.70 17.18
N GLY A 179 -14.29 -15.02 17.22
CA GLY A 179 -13.41 -15.68 16.25
C GLY A 179 -13.92 -15.63 14.81
N GLN A 180 -15.23 -15.83 14.59
CA GLN A 180 -15.85 -15.73 13.27
C GLN A 180 -15.85 -14.29 12.73
N VAL A 181 -16.11 -13.30 13.58
CA VAL A 181 -16.02 -11.87 13.22
C VAL A 181 -14.59 -11.50 12.81
N ALA A 182 -13.58 -12.04 13.50
CA ALA A 182 -12.17 -11.84 13.13
C ALA A 182 -11.89 -12.42 11.73
N GLN A 183 -12.31 -13.66 11.45
CA GLN A 183 -12.16 -14.27 10.13
C GLN A 183 -12.83 -13.46 9.01
N VAL A 184 -14.04 -12.94 9.25
CA VAL A 184 -14.74 -12.08 8.27
C VAL A 184 -13.96 -10.80 8.02
N ARG A 185 -13.39 -10.18 9.07
CA ARG A 185 -12.54 -8.98 8.94
C ARG A 185 -11.26 -9.27 8.14
N ASP A 186 -10.59 -10.39 8.41
CA ASP A 186 -9.36 -10.77 7.72
C ASP A 186 -9.61 -11.02 6.23
N HIS A 187 -10.67 -11.74 5.87
CA HIS A 187 -11.05 -11.94 4.46
C HIS A 187 -11.50 -10.63 3.80
N SER A 188 -12.23 -9.77 4.51
CA SER A 188 -12.62 -8.45 4.00
C SER A 188 -11.41 -7.55 3.73
N ALA A 189 -10.43 -7.54 4.64
CA ALA A 189 -9.18 -6.83 4.45
C ALA A 189 -8.40 -7.41 3.26
N GLY A 190 -8.34 -8.74 3.11
CA GLY A 190 -7.69 -9.40 1.97
C GLY A 190 -8.33 -9.04 0.62
N VAL A 191 -9.67 -8.96 0.55
CA VAL A 191 -10.38 -8.47 -0.64
C VAL A 191 -10.07 -6.99 -0.90
N GLY A 192 -10.06 -6.17 0.15
CA GLY A 192 -9.75 -4.73 0.05
C GLY A 192 -8.32 -4.48 -0.45
N THR A 193 -7.32 -5.16 0.11
CA THR A 193 -5.92 -5.07 -0.32
C THR A 193 -5.77 -5.44 -1.78
N PHE A 194 -6.35 -6.57 -2.21
CA PHE A 194 -6.34 -6.99 -3.61
C PHE A 194 -6.95 -5.94 -4.54
N LEU A 195 -8.08 -5.32 -4.16
CA LEU A 195 -8.71 -4.27 -4.96
C LEU A 195 -7.82 -3.04 -5.10
N ILE A 196 -7.15 -2.62 -4.03
CA ILE A 196 -6.21 -1.49 -4.06
C ILE A 196 -5.05 -1.79 -5.01
N GLU A 197 -4.43 -2.97 -4.89
CA GLU A 197 -3.33 -3.42 -5.74
C GLU A 197 -3.75 -3.51 -7.20
N ALA A 198 -4.90 -4.12 -7.49
CA ALA A 198 -5.44 -4.25 -8.84
C ALA A 198 -5.73 -2.87 -9.47
N LEU A 199 -6.36 -1.95 -8.73
CA LEU A 199 -6.66 -0.60 -9.24
C LEU A 199 -5.39 0.23 -9.48
N GLN A 200 -4.41 0.15 -8.59
CA GLN A 200 -3.10 0.80 -8.79
C GLN A 200 -2.34 0.19 -9.96
N GLY A 201 -2.42 -1.13 -10.12
CA GLY A 201 -1.84 -1.89 -11.21
C GLY A 201 -2.68 -1.93 -12.49
N MET A 202 -3.77 -1.17 -12.60
CA MET A 202 -4.75 -1.42 -13.66
C MET A 202 -4.17 -1.27 -15.07
N LYS A 203 -3.28 -0.30 -15.27
CA LYS A 203 -2.56 -0.14 -16.54
C LYS A 203 -1.71 -1.38 -16.87
N LEU A 204 -1.09 -2.00 -15.87
CA LEU A 204 -0.31 -3.24 -16.04
C LEU A 204 -1.22 -4.41 -16.40
N LEU A 205 -2.32 -4.61 -15.65
CA LEU A 205 -3.28 -5.67 -15.92
C LEU A 205 -3.88 -5.58 -17.32
N VAL A 206 -4.24 -4.37 -17.76
CA VAL A 206 -4.76 -4.13 -19.12
C VAL A 206 -3.68 -4.34 -20.17
N ALA A 207 -2.48 -3.81 -19.96
CA ALA A 207 -1.36 -3.97 -20.89
C ALA A 207 -0.96 -5.45 -21.10
N HIS A 208 -1.19 -6.30 -20.10
CA HIS A 208 -0.86 -7.73 -20.14
C HIS A 208 -2.07 -8.65 -20.35
N ASN A 209 -3.24 -8.10 -20.73
CA ASN A 209 -4.48 -8.86 -20.91
C ASN A 209 -4.81 -9.81 -19.74
N ALA A 210 -4.49 -9.41 -18.50
CA ALA A 210 -4.60 -10.24 -17.30
C ALA A 210 -5.94 -10.07 -16.55
N GLN A 211 -6.93 -9.39 -17.15
CA GLN A 211 -8.20 -9.04 -16.51
C GLN A 211 -8.95 -10.28 -16.03
N GLN A 212 -9.07 -11.33 -16.85
CA GLN A 212 -9.76 -12.57 -16.45
C GLN A 212 -9.08 -13.27 -15.26
N ARG A 213 -7.75 -13.37 -15.26
CA ARG A 213 -7.00 -13.95 -14.13
C ARG A 213 -7.25 -13.17 -12.84
N SER A 214 -7.29 -11.84 -12.93
CA SER A 214 -7.61 -10.96 -11.81
C SER A 214 -9.06 -11.11 -11.34
N GLU A 215 -10.02 -11.26 -12.26
CA GLU A 215 -11.42 -11.53 -11.92
C GLU A 215 -11.59 -12.87 -11.19
N ASP A 216 -10.89 -13.92 -11.63
CA ASP A 216 -10.91 -15.23 -10.98
C ASP A 216 -10.28 -15.17 -9.57
N GLU A 217 -9.21 -14.40 -9.41
CA GLU A 217 -8.59 -14.15 -8.12
C GLU A 217 -9.52 -13.39 -7.16
N PHE A 218 -10.18 -12.36 -7.68
CA PHE A 218 -11.20 -11.61 -6.95
C PHE A 218 -12.34 -12.53 -6.51
N ARG A 219 -12.86 -13.35 -7.42
CA ARG A 219 -13.94 -14.31 -7.15
C ARG A 219 -13.54 -15.26 -6.02
N ARG A 220 -12.33 -15.84 -6.08
CA ARG A 220 -11.83 -16.76 -5.04
C ARG A 220 -11.77 -16.09 -3.66
N ARG A 221 -11.19 -14.89 -3.56
CA ARG A 221 -11.13 -14.15 -2.29
C ARG A 221 -12.53 -13.78 -1.78
N ASN A 222 -13.40 -13.34 -2.67
CA ASN A 222 -14.76 -12.98 -2.32
C ASN A 222 -15.59 -14.19 -1.87
N THR A 223 -15.40 -15.37 -2.47
CA THR A 223 -16.04 -16.61 -2.00
C THR A 223 -15.64 -16.94 -0.56
N GLY A 224 -14.34 -16.87 -0.23
CA GLY A 224 -13.87 -17.08 1.16
C GLY A 224 -14.44 -16.07 2.16
N PHE A 225 -14.59 -14.81 1.74
CA PHE A 225 -15.30 -13.79 2.52
C PHE A 225 -16.78 -14.15 2.74
N VAL A 226 -17.50 -14.55 1.69
CA VAL A 226 -18.92 -14.93 1.78
C VAL A 226 -19.13 -16.16 2.64
N GLU A 227 -18.27 -17.18 2.53
CA GLU A 227 -18.33 -18.38 3.38
C GLU A 227 -18.14 -18.04 4.86
N SER A 228 -17.14 -17.22 5.17
CA SER A 228 -16.89 -16.71 6.53
C SER A 228 -18.09 -15.89 7.04
N LEU A 229 -18.69 -15.06 6.17
CA LEU A 229 -19.86 -14.26 6.49
C LEU A 229 -21.08 -15.12 6.81
N ILE A 230 -21.34 -16.17 6.02
CA ILE A 230 -22.42 -17.13 6.26
C ILE A 230 -22.17 -17.90 7.56
N ALA A 231 -20.95 -18.36 7.81
CA ALA A 231 -20.59 -19.06 9.05
C ALA A 231 -20.82 -18.18 10.29
N MET A 232 -20.35 -16.92 10.25
CA MET A 232 -20.64 -15.91 11.28
C MET A 232 -22.14 -15.69 11.44
N ARG A 233 -22.90 -15.58 10.34
CA ARG A 233 -24.33 -15.29 10.38
C ARG A 233 -25.16 -16.46 10.92
N ARG A 234 -24.82 -17.70 10.57
CA ARG A 234 -25.41 -18.91 11.17
C ARG A 234 -25.24 -18.91 12.68
N LEU A 235 -24.03 -18.63 13.15
CA LEU A 235 -23.74 -18.53 14.58
C LEU A 235 -24.49 -17.36 15.23
N THR A 236 -24.61 -16.23 14.54
CA THR A 236 -25.37 -15.06 15.01
C THR A 236 -26.84 -15.42 15.20
N TYR A 237 -27.46 -16.09 14.24
CA TYR A 237 -28.86 -16.54 14.35
C TYR A 237 -29.07 -17.53 15.49
N LEU A 238 -28.16 -18.51 15.65
CA LEU A 238 -28.21 -19.44 16.78
C LEU A 238 -28.02 -18.71 18.13
N SER A 239 -27.08 -17.77 18.20
CA SER A 239 -26.77 -16.99 19.41
C SER A 239 -27.87 -16.00 19.80
N GLY A 240 -28.65 -15.49 18.85
CA GLY A 240 -29.80 -14.62 19.10
C GLY A 240 -31.10 -15.39 19.38
N GLY A 241 -31.29 -16.53 18.72
CA GLY A 241 -32.50 -17.35 18.84
C GLY A 241 -32.60 -18.12 20.16
N LEU A 242 -31.53 -18.77 20.60
CA LEU A 242 -31.52 -19.59 21.83
C LEU A 242 -31.88 -18.78 23.09
N PRO A 243 -31.26 -17.63 23.39
CA PRO A 243 -31.68 -16.79 24.52
C PRO A 243 -33.14 -16.33 24.40
N GLY A 244 -33.61 -16.03 23.19
CA GLY A 244 -35.02 -15.67 22.96
C GLY A 244 -35.99 -16.80 23.33
N VAL A 245 -35.68 -18.04 22.94
CA VAL A 245 -36.48 -19.23 23.31
C VAL A 245 -36.44 -19.47 24.82
N LEU A 246 -35.26 -19.38 25.44
CA LEU A 246 -35.12 -19.55 26.90
C LEU A 246 -35.92 -18.49 27.68
N LEU A 247 -35.94 -17.25 27.20
CA LEU A 247 -36.74 -16.19 27.79
C LEU A 247 -38.24 -16.40 27.55
N ALA A 248 -38.65 -16.91 26.38
CA ALA A 248 -40.04 -17.28 26.14
C ALA A 248 -40.51 -18.39 27.08
N VAL A 249 -39.66 -19.38 27.36
CA VAL A 249 -39.91 -20.41 28.38
C VAL A 249 -40.03 -19.78 29.77
N GLY A 250 -39.12 -18.85 30.12
CA GLY A 250 -39.21 -18.08 31.37
C GLY A 250 -40.51 -17.28 31.49
N SER A 251 -40.94 -16.61 30.42
CA SER A 251 -42.23 -15.90 30.37
C SER A 251 -43.42 -16.85 30.49
N ALA A 252 -43.37 -18.01 29.84
CA ALA A 252 -44.40 -19.04 29.97
C ALA A 252 -44.52 -19.56 31.41
N ALA A 253 -43.39 -19.78 32.09
CA ALA A 253 -43.37 -20.16 33.50
C ALA A 253 -43.95 -19.05 34.40
N VAL A 254 -43.63 -17.79 34.12
CA VAL A 254 -44.20 -16.63 34.81
C VAL A 254 -45.71 -16.50 34.56
N PHE A 255 -46.20 -16.74 33.33
CA PHE A 255 -47.62 -16.74 33.03
C PHE A 255 -48.36 -17.90 33.70
N LEU A 256 -47.78 -19.10 33.71
CA LEU A 256 -48.38 -20.27 34.34
C LEU A 256 -48.50 -20.08 35.86
N TYR A 257 -47.37 -19.79 36.52
CA TYR A 257 -47.34 -19.60 37.97
C TYR A 257 -48.02 -18.31 38.41
N GLY A 258 -47.86 -17.23 37.65
CA GLY A 258 -48.52 -15.95 37.91
C GLY A 258 -50.03 -16.01 37.67
N GLY A 259 -50.47 -16.68 36.61
CA GLY A 259 -51.89 -16.94 36.36
C GLY A 259 -52.52 -17.75 37.50
N TYR A 260 -51.85 -18.81 37.96
CA TYR A 260 -52.26 -19.56 39.15
C TYR A 260 -52.42 -18.65 40.38
N ARG A 261 -51.44 -17.79 40.65
CA ARG A 261 -51.47 -16.82 41.77
C ARG A 261 -52.56 -15.75 41.63
N VAL A 262 -52.94 -15.38 40.41
CA VAL A 262 -54.08 -14.49 40.14
C VAL A 262 -55.41 -15.22 40.43
N ILE A 263 -55.53 -16.48 40.01
CA ILE A 263 -56.73 -17.31 40.25
C ILE A 263 -56.95 -17.52 41.76
N GLU A 264 -55.89 -17.73 42.53
CA GLU A 264 -55.93 -17.81 44.00
C GLU A 264 -56.19 -16.47 44.70
N GLY A 265 -56.22 -15.34 43.96
CA GLY A 265 -56.39 -14.00 44.52
C GLY A 265 -55.16 -13.46 45.26
N ALA A 266 -53.99 -14.10 45.14
CA ALA A 266 -52.78 -13.70 45.84
C ALA A 266 -52.04 -12.53 45.18
N ILE A 267 -52.23 -12.32 43.87
CA ILE A 267 -51.75 -11.14 43.13
C ILE A 267 -52.85 -10.63 42.18
N THR A 268 -52.79 -9.36 41.79
CA THR A 268 -53.73 -8.78 40.83
C THR A 268 -53.35 -9.10 39.38
N MET A 269 -54.34 -9.09 38.47
CA MET A 269 -54.08 -9.25 37.03
C MET A 269 -53.15 -8.17 36.49
N GLY A 270 -53.27 -6.92 36.96
CA GLY A 270 -52.37 -5.84 36.59
C GLY A 270 -50.93 -6.05 37.06
N THR A 271 -50.73 -6.72 38.21
CA THR A 271 -49.40 -7.12 38.68
C THR A 271 -48.73 -8.09 37.69
N LEU A 272 -49.47 -9.09 37.20
CA LEU A 272 -48.97 -10.05 36.21
C LEU A 272 -48.61 -9.36 34.88
N VAL A 273 -49.47 -8.44 34.41
CA VAL A 273 -49.24 -7.68 33.17
C VAL A 273 -48.02 -6.76 33.27
N ALA A 274 -47.88 -6.02 34.38
CA ALA A 274 -46.71 -5.16 34.60
C ALA A 274 -45.42 -5.98 34.75
N PHE A 275 -45.48 -7.11 35.45
CA PHE A 275 -44.35 -8.02 35.62
C PHE A 275 -43.86 -8.55 34.27
N ALA A 276 -44.76 -9.07 33.43
CA ALA A 276 -44.42 -9.56 32.09
C ALA A 276 -43.80 -8.44 31.22
N ALA A 277 -44.31 -7.21 31.33
CA ALA A 277 -43.77 -6.06 30.62
C ALA A 277 -42.35 -5.67 31.09
N TYR A 278 -42.05 -5.69 32.39
CA TYR A 278 -40.69 -5.49 32.91
C TYR A 278 -39.75 -6.63 32.49
N GLN A 279 -40.22 -7.88 32.55
CA GLN A 279 -39.43 -9.06 32.18
C GLN A 279 -38.98 -9.00 30.71
N MET A 280 -39.87 -8.63 29.78
CA MET A 280 -39.50 -8.49 28.36
C MET A 280 -38.48 -7.37 28.12
N ARG A 281 -38.51 -6.29 28.92
CA ARG A 281 -37.61 -5.14 28.77
C ARG A 281 -36.22 -5.38 29.37
N LEU A 282 -36.03 -6.37 30.24
CA LEU A 282 -34.72 -6.73 30.80
C LEU A 282 -33.69 -7.18 29.75
N LEU A 283 -34.14 -7.68 28.61
CA LEU A 283 -33.26 -8.24 27.58
C LEU A 283 -32.33 -7.20 26.95
N SER A 284 -32.86 -6.02 26.64
CA SER A 284 -32.08 -4.98 25.94
C SER A 284 -30.89 -4.46 26.75
N PRO A 285 -31.03 -4.09 28.04
CA PRO A 285 -29.90 -3.70 28.88
C PRO A 285 -28.84 -4.79 29.04
N ILE A 286 -29.26 -6.05 29.21
CA ILE A 286 -28.33 -7.19 29.32
C ILE A 286 -27.52 -7.35 28.02
N GLN A 287 -28.16 -7.24 26.87
CA GLN A 287 -27.49 -7.30 25.57
C GLN A 287 -26.54 -6.12 25.37
N GLY A 288 -26.97 -4.91 25.75
CA GLY A 288 -26.13 -3.71 25.75
C GLY A 288 -24.88 -3.91 26.61
N LEU A 289 -25.04 -4.54 27.78
CA LEU A 289 -23.96 -4.86 28.72
C LEU A 289 -22.88 -5.83 28.17
N MET A 290 -23.18 -6.58 27.11
CA MET A 290 -22.26 -7.57 26.53
C MET A 290 -21.27 -6.99 25.51
N GLY A 291 -21.63 -5.95 24.76
CA GLY A 291 -20.82 -5.37 23.65
C GLY A 291 -19.57 -4.60 24.10
N ILE A 292 -19.37 -4.58 25.41
CA ILE A 292 -18.63 -3.56 26.13
C ILE A 292 -17.16 -3.86 26.24
N TYR A 293 -16.89 -5.11 26.51
CA TYR A 293 -15.52 -5.57 26.58
C TYR A 293 -14.87 -5.36 25.22
N ALA A 294 -15.61 -5.66 24.14
CA ALA A 294 -15.17 -5.44 22.77
C ALA A 294 -14.94 -3.95 22.49
N SER A 295 -15.87 -3.06 22.86
CA SER A 295 -15.70 -1.60 22.74
C SER A 295 -14.47 -1.10 23.50
N VAL A 296 -14.29 -1.48 24.77
CA VAL A 296 -13.14 -1.06 25.59
C VAL A 296 -11.82 -1.61 25.03
N ALA A 297 -11.81 -2.86 24.56
CA ALA A 297 -10.63 -3.47 23.94
C ALA A 297 -10.25 -2.75 22.63
N SER A 298 -11.23 -2.46 21.77
CA SER A 298 -11.05 -1.70 20.53
C SER A 298 -10.48 -0.30 20.80
N ALA A 299 -11.08 0.43 21.74
CA ALA A 299 -10.61 1.75 22.15
C ALA A 299 -9.19 1.72 22.73
N ARG A 300 -8.81 0.65 23.45
CA ARG A 300 -7.43 0.50 23.95
C ARG A 300 -6.44 0.40 22.80
N VAL A 301 -6.74 -0.40 21.76
CA VAL A 301 -5.87 -0.56 20.59
C VAL A 301 -5.74 0.75 19.81
N SER A 302 -6.86 1.43 19.55
CA SER A 302 -6.85 2.74 18.88
C SER A 302 -6.11 3.79 19.72
N LEU A 303 -6.28 3.78 21.04
CA LEU A 303 -5.55 4.67 21.94
C LEU A 303 -4.04 4.45 21.85
N THR A 304 -3.56 3.20 21.90
CA THR A 304 -2.12 2.91 21.75
C THR A 304 -1.57 3.47 20.44
N ARG A 305 -2.25 3.27 19.31
CA ARG A 305 -1.81 3.75 18.00
C ARG A 305 -1.81 5.28 17.88
N VAL A 306 -2.76 5.97 18.49
CA VAL A 306 -2.75 7.45 18.54
C VAL A 306 -1.66 7.95 19.48
N GLN A 307 -1.42 7.25 20.60
CA GLN A 307 -0.33 7.59 21.53
C GLN A 307 1.04 7.43 20.90
N GLU A 308 1.28 6.39 20.09
CA GLU A 308 2.54 6.26 19.33
C GLU A 308 2.87 7.51 18.51
N ILE A 309 1.88 8.16 17.87
CA ILE A 309 2.10 9.43 17.17
C ILE A 309 2.44 10.53 18.17
N LEU A 310 1.61 10.72 19.19
CA LEU A 310 1.76 11.84 20.14
C LEU A 310 3.01 11.73 21.03
N ASP A 311 3.51 10.51 21.24
CA ASP A 311 4.74 10.22 21.99
C ASP A 311 5.98 10.18 21.09
N THR A 312 5.82 10.38 19.77
CA THR A 312 6.98 10.55 18.89
C THR A 312 7.72 11.83 19.28
N PRO A 313 9.02 11.77 19.58
CA PRO A 313 9.78 12.95 19.96
C PRO A 313 9.91 13.90 18.76
N VAL A 314 9.79 15.20 19.03
CA VAL A 314 10.09 16.24 18.05
C VAL A 314 11.61 16.36 17.96
N GLU A 315 12.20 15.85 16.88
CA GLU A 315 13.66 15.80 16.67
C GLU A 315 14.30 17.20 16.65
N VAL A 316 13.62 18.16 16.02
CA VAL A 316 14.10 19.54 15.88
C VAL A 316 13.05 20.48 16.47
N SER A 317 13.43 21.24 17.50
CA SER A 317 12.56 22.21 18.17
C SER A 317 13.21 23.58 18.26
N ASP A 318 12.38 24.60 18.48
CA ASP A 318 12.85 25.95 18.75
C ASP A 318 13.69 25.98 20.04
N PRO A 319 14.78 26.76 20.07
CA PRO A 319 15.57 26.95 21.27
C PRO A 319 14.78 27.71 22.34
N VAL A 320 15.01 27.37 23.62
CA VAL A 320 14.36 28.02 24.77
C VAL A 320 14.65 29.52 24.82
N ALA A 321 15.86 29.92 24.45
CA ALA A 321 16.30 31.31 24.33
C ALA A 321 16.85 31.56 22.91
N PRO A 322 16.01 32.04 21.97
CA PRO A 322 16.43 32.23 20.59
C PRO A 322 17.32 33.46 20.41
N THR A 323 18.37 33.30 19.61
CA THR A 323 19.20 34.41 19.11
C THR A 323 18.42 35.20 18.07
N ALA A 324 18.34 36.51 18.23
CA ALA A 324 17.71 37.38 17.24
C ALA A 324 18.60 37.54 16.01
N MET A 325 18.00 37.43 14.81
CA MET A 325 18.67 37.66 13.54
C MET A 325 17.87 38.68 12.72
N PRO A 326 18.02 39.99 13.02
CA PRO A 326 17.27 41.06 12.34
C PRO A 326 17.72 41.26 10.89
N THR A 327 18.98 40.99 10.59
CA THR A 327 19.56 41.06 9.25
C THR A 327 20.27 39.76 8.93
N CYS A 328 20.08 39.25 7.71
CA CYS A 328 20.75 38.06 7.20
C CYS A 328 21.38 38.43 5.83
N ARG A 329 22.71 38.29 5.73
CA ARG A 329 23.50 38.46 4.51
C ARG A 329 23.48 37.16 3.68
N GLY A 330 23.46 36.01 4.35
CA GLY A 330 23.35 34.69 3.71
C GLY A 330 24.68 33.95 3.54
N ALA A 331 25.69 34.24 4.38
CA ALA A 331 26.90 33.44 4.45
C ALA A 331 26.62 32.13 5.21
N VAL A 332 27.14 31.01 4.72
CA VAL A 332 26.86 29.67 5.27
C VAL A 332 28.18 28.98 5.59
N ALA A 333 28.29 28.32 6.74
CA ALA A 333 29.47 27.52 7.07
C ALA A 333 29.09 26.21 7.75
N LEU A 334 29.72 25.11 7.33
CA LEU A 334 29.71 23.83 8.02
C LEU A 334 31.09 23.61 8.63
N ARG A 335 31.14 23.18 9.89
CA ARG A 335 32.39 22.90 10.61
C ARG A 335 32.33 21.54 11.29
N ASP A 336 33.18 20.62 10.83
CA ASP A 336 33.33 19.24 11.32
C ASP A 336 31.99 18.49 11.42
N VAL A 337 31.13 18.68 10.41
CA VAL A 337 29.77 18.14 10.42
C VAL A 337 29.79 16.64 10.14
N ALA A 338 29.29 15.87 11.10
CA ALA A 338 29.01 14.44 10.93
C ALA A 338 27.52 14.16 11.08
N TYR A 339 27.02 13.23 10.28
CA TYR A 339 25.63 12.83 10.28
C TYR A 339 25.44 11.37 9.86
N THR A 340 24.54 10.67 10.54
CA THR A 340 24.24 9.25 10.29
C THR A 340 22.74 9.03 10.13
N PHE A 341 22.38 8.15 9.21
CA PHE A 341 21.05 7.53 9.20
C PHE A 341 21.12 6.19 9.94
N ASP A 342 19.96 5.57 10.19
CA ASP A 342 19.86 4.22 10.78
C ASP A 342 20.61 3.15 9.96
N ARG A 343 20.87 3.44 8.68
CA ARG A 343 21.59 2.55 7.75
C ARG A 343 23.10 2.80 7.69
N GLY A 344 23.61 3.77 8.44
CA GLY A 344 25.05 4.11 8.49
C GLY A 344 25.35 5.61 8.38
N ALA A 345 26.62 5.95 8.58
CA ALA A 345 27.15 7.30 8.46
C ALA A 345 27.06 7.79 7.01
N VAL A 346 26.62 9.04 6.82
CA VAL A 346 26.48 9.68 5.49
C VAL A 346 27.36 10.91 5.35
N LEU A 347 27.57 11.67 6.43
CA LEU A 347 28.56 12.75 6.48
C LEU A 347 29.53 12.46 7.64
N ASP A 348 30.82 12.70 7.43
CA ASP A 348 31.83 12.60 8.48
C ASP A 348 32.88 13.72 8.33
N GLY A 349 32.89 14.65 9.28
CA GLY A 349 33.86 15.74 9.33
C GLY A 349 33.75 16.79 8.22
N VAL A 350 32.58 16.95 7.60
CA VAL A 350 32.39 17.87 6.46
C VAL A 350 32.54 19.32 6.91
N SER A 351 33.45 20.05 6.25
CA SER A 351 33.72 21.47 6.53
C SER A 351 33.86 22.27 5.25
N PHE A 352 33.09 23.34 5.12
CA PHE A 352 33.20 24.32 4.03
C PHE A 352 32.50 25.63 4.41
N GLU A 353 32.86 26.72 3.74
CA GLU A 353 32.25 28.04 3.92
C GLU A 353 31.83 28.62 2.57
N LEU A 354 30.68 29.29 2.52
CA LEU A 354 30.15 30.03 1.38
C LEU A 354 29.97 31.48 1.80
N ALA A 355 30.52 32.41 1.02
CA ALA A 355 30.27 33.82 1.18
C ALA A 355 28.85 34.21 0.76
N ALA A 356 28.33 35.30 1.32
CA ALA A 356 27.03 35.83 0.92
C ALA A 356 27.01 36.18 -0.59
N GLY A 357 26.02 35.65 -1.31
CA GLY A 357 25.87 35.85 -2.76
C GLY A 357 26.74 34.94 -3.64
N GLU A 358 27.55 34.07 -3.03
CA GLU A 358 28.32 33.06 -3.75
C GLU A 358 27.40 31.97 -4.32
N ARG A 359 27.82 31.38 -5.44
CA ARG A 359 27.13 30.26 -6.09
C ARG A 359 28.04 29.05 -6.07
N VAL A 360 27.58 27.98 -5.43
CA VAL A 360 28.34 26.73 -5.31
C VAL A 360 27.49 25.57 -5.82
N ALA A 361 28.13 24.66 -6.56
CA ALA A 361 27.54 23.40 -6.99
C ALA A 361 28.17 22.26 -6.20
N ILE A 362 27.35 21.48 -5.49
CA ILE A 362 27.77 20.27 -4.78
C ILE A 362 27.55 19.09 -5.73
N ILE A 363 28.63 18.44 -6.16
CA ILE A 363 28.61 17.35 -7.14
C ILE A 363 29.08 16.07 -6.47
N GLY A 364 28.45 14.95 -6.82
CA GLY A 364 28.85 13.61 -6.37
C GLY A 364 27.81 12.57 -6.75
N GLU A 365 28.14 11.31 -6.58
CA GLU A 365 27.25 10.18 -6.90
C GLU A 365 25.95 10.20 -6.07
N SER A 366 24.93 9.48 -6.53
CA SER A 366 23.69 9.32 -5.76
C SER A 366 23.98 8.63 -4.43
N GLY A 367 23.42 9.13 -3.33
CA GLY A 367 23.62 8.57 -1.98
C GLY A 367 24.82 9.11 -1.20
N VAL A 368 25.67 9.97 -1.77
CA VAL A 368 26.85 10.54 -1.08
C VAL A 368 26.53 11.60 0.01
N GLY A 369 25.25 11.94 0.22
CA GLY A 369 24.82 12.87 1.27
C GLY A 369 24.52 14.31 0.83
N LYS A 370 24.39 14.58 -0.48
CA LYS A 370 24.06 15.92 -1.01
C LYS A 370 22.75 16.49 -0.44
N SER A 371 21.65 15.74 -0.53
CA SER A 371 20.36 16.14 0.04
C SER A 371 20.41 16.20 1.57
N THR A 372 21.31 15.45 2.22
CA THR A 372 21.52 15.53 3.67
C THR A 372 22.13 16.87 4.08
N ILE A 373 23.06 17.42 3.30
CA ILE A 373 23.58 18.78 3.52
C ILE A 373 22.44 19.80 3.40
N ALA A 374 21.58 19.66 2.39
CA ALA A 374 20.40 20.52 2.25
C ALA A 374 19.48 20.45 3.47
N ASP A 375 19.16 19.25 3.95
CA ASP A 375 18.33 19.03 5.15
C ASP A 375 18.93 19.67 6.41
N LEU A 376 20.25 19.63 6.58
CA LEU A 376 20.92 20.27 7.72
C LEU A 376 20.87 21.80 7.64
N LEU A 377 20.95 22.38 6.44
CA LEU A 377 20.88 23.83 6.23
C LEU A 377 19.50 24.43 6.52
N VAL A 378 18.42 23.75 6.13
CA VAL A 378 17.04 24.12 6.51
C VAL A 378 16.61 23.57 7.87
N ARG A 379 17.53 22.87 8.55
CA ARG A 379 17.35 22.23 9.87
C ARG A 379 16.10 21.34 9.91
N HIS A 380 15.98 20.47 8.92
CA HIS A 380 15.12 19.29 8.95
C HIS A 380 15.69 18.18 9.84
N ALA A 381 17.00 18.23 10.10
CA ALA A 381 17.71 17.46 11.09
C ALA A 381 18.83 18.30 11.71
N ASP A 382 19.28 17.94 12.91
CA ASP A 382 20.48 18.50 13.53
C ASP A 382 21.68 17.56 13.31
N PRO A 383 22.92 18.08 13.19
CA PRO A 383 24.11 17.26 13.01
C PRO A 383 24.43 16.45 14.27
N LEU A 384 25.03 15.27 14.11
CA LEU A 384 25.49 14.43 15.24
C LEU A 384 26.71 15.04 15.92
N ARG A 385 27.63 15.58 15.11
CA ARG A 385 28.86 16.28 15.52
C ARG A 385 29.05 17.49 14.61
N GLY A 386 29.72 18.53 15.12
CA GLY A 386 29.99 19.76 14.38
C GLY A 386 28.87 20.79 14.49
N VAL A 387 28.98 21.86 13.71
CA VAL A 387 28.03 22.98 13.70
C VAL A 387 27.72 23.45 12.29
N VAL A 388 26.49 23.92 12.10
CA VAL A 388 26.02 24.59 10.87
C VAL A 388 25.73 26.04 11.24
N LEU A 389 26.32 26.98 10.50
CA LEU A 389 26.30 28.40 10.79
C LEU A 389 25.63 29.17 9.64
N LEU A 390 24.79 30.15 9.99
CA LEU A 390 24.25 31.16 9.09
C LEU A 390 24.72 32.54 9.59
N ASP A 391 25.50 33.25 8.78
CA ASP A 391 26.19 34.50 9.14
C ASP A 391 26.99 34.39 10.46
N GLY A 392 27.61 33.22 10.69
CA GLY A 392 28.39 32.93 11.89
C GLY A 392 27.55 32.55 13.13
N VAL A 393 26.22 32.54 13.03
CA VAL A 393 25.31 32.11 14.10
C VAL A 393 24.91 30.65 13.91
N ASP A 394 25.03 29.84 14.95
CA ASP A 394 24.57 28.44 14.92
C ASP A 394 23.06 28.38 14.70
N VAL A 395 22.64 27.65 13.66
CA VAL A 395 21.23 27.49 13.27
C VAL A 395 20.37 26.87 14.37
N ARG A 396 20.99 26.16 15.34
CA ARG A 396 20.31 25.60 16.52
C ARG A 396 19.85 26.65 17.51
N THR A 397 20.48 27.81 17.50
CA THR A 397 20.15 28.95 18.37
C THR A 397 19.10 29.88 17.77
N LEU A 398 18.74 29.69 16.50
CA LEU A 398 17.68 30.45 15.83
C LEU A 398 16.33 29.76 15.98
N THR A 399 15.24 30.53 15.95
CA THR A 399 13.92 29.94 15.74
C THR A 399 13.83 29.36 14.32
N LEU A 400 13.10 28.25 14.17
CA LEU A 400 12.87 27.60 12.88
C LEU A 400 12.17 28.54 11.90
N ALA A 401 11.27 29.40 12.39
CA ALA A 401 10.61 30.41 11.56
C ALA A 401 11.61 31.44 11.03
N THR A 402 12.54 31.92 11.86
CA THR A 402 13.60 32.84 11.43
C THR A 402 14.56 32.19 10.45
N LEU A 403 14.97 30.94 10.69
CA LEU A 403 15.87 30.21 9.80
C LEU A 403 15.23 29.96 8.42
N ARG A 404 14.04 29.36 8.40
CA ARG A 404 13.36 28.93 7.16
C ARG A 404 12.79 30.10 6.33
N ARG A 405 12.72 31.30 6.90
CA ARG A 405 12.48 32.53 6.15
C ARG A 405 13.70 32.92 5.29
N HIS A 406 14.90 32.62 5.77
CA HIS A 406 16.15 33.03 5.10
C HIS A 406 16.77 31.91 4.27
N VAL A 407 16.57 30.64 4.63
CA VAL A 407 17.09 29.47 3.93
C VAL A 407 15.91 28.66 3.39
N LEU A 408 15.89 28.43 2.08
CA LEU A 408 14.81 27.70 1.40
C LEU A 408 15.36 26.68 0.42
N THR A 409 14.73 25.51 0.37
CA THR A 409 15.08 24.43 -0.55
C THR A 409 13.98 24.24 -1.58
N VAL A 410 14.37 24.07 -2.84
CA VAL A 410 13.50 23.64 -3.93
C VAL A 410 13.84 22.19 -4.25
N GLU A 411 12.89 21.29 -3.97
CA GLU A 411 13.02 19.85 -4.17
C GLU A 411 12.95 19.45 -5.65
N THR A 412 13.47 18.26 -5.96
CA THR A 412 13.51 17.71 -7.32
C THR A 412 12.11 17.44 -7.91
N ASP A 413 11.17 16.94 -7.09
CA ASP A 413 9.76 16.77 -7.44
C ASP A 413 8.87 17.59 -6.50
N PRO A 414 8.64 18.88 -6.78
CA PRO A 414 7.94 19.75 -5.87
C PRO A 414 6.48 19.36 -5.66
N PHE A 415 6.04 19.38 -4.40
CA PHE A 415 4.66 19.12 -4.06
C PHE A 415 3.73 20.24 -4.53
N VAL A 416 2.64 19.89 -5.21
CA VAL A 416 1.59 20.81 -5.66
C VAL A 416 0.27 20.41 -5.00
N PHE A 417 -0.37 21.36 -4.30
CA PHE A 417 -1.65 21.15 -3.65
C PHE A 417 -2.77 21.11 -4.68
N HIS A 418 -3.79 20.28 -4.42
CA HIS A 418 -5.07 20.33 -5.13
C HIS A 418 -5.83 21.61 -4.76
N ALA A 419 -5.44 22.72 -5.37
CA ALA A 419 -5.97 24.05 -5.16
C ALA A 419 -5.75 24.89 -6.42
N THR A 420 -6.18 26.15 -6.41
CA THR A 420 -5.88 27.08 -7.51
C THR A 420 -4.36 27.34 -7.61
N LEU A 421 -3.89 27.78 -8.78
CA LEU A 421 -2.50 28.18 -8.96
C LEU A 421 -2.13 29.33 -7.99
N ALA A 422 -3.03 30.29 -7.80
CA ALA A 422 -2.85 31.37 -6.84
C ALA A 422 -2.72 30.88 -5.40
N ALA A 423 -3.56 29.92 -4.98
CA ALA A 423 -3.48 29.33 -3.64
C ALA A 423 -2.16 28.58 -3.45
N ASN A 424 -1.68 27.87 -4.47
CA ASN A 424 -0.40 27.19 -4.45
C ASN A 424 0.79 28.14 -4.29
N LEU A 425 0.75 29.33 -4.91
CA LEU A 425 1.80 30.35 -4.76
C LEU A 425 1.75 31.03 -3.38
N ARG A 426 0.55 31.30 -2.86
CA ARG A 426 0.34 31.95 -1.56
C ARG A 426 0.76 31.11 -0.36
N VAL A 427 1.07 29.82 -0.56
CA VAL A 427 1.75 29.02 0.48
C VAL A 427 3.08 29.67 0.89
N ALA A 428 3.82 30.25 -0.05
CA ALA A 428 5.11 30.90 0.22
C ALA A 428 4.97 32.36 0.66
N ALA A 429 3.93 33.04 0.19
CA ALA A 429 3.64 34.44 0.53
C ALA A 429 2.11 34.64 0.64
N PRO A 430 1.52 34.44 1.84
CA PRO A 430 0.07 34.45 2.03
C PRO A 430 -0.61 35.75 1.59
N ASP A 431 0.06 36.88 1.82
CA ASP A 431 -0.47 38.22 1.56
C ASP A 431 -0.09 38.76 0.16
N ALA A 432 0.50 37.93 -0.71
CA ALA A 432 0.91 38.36 -2.04
C ALA A 432 -0.30 38.74 -2.91
N ASP A 433 -0.25 39.96 -3.45
CA ASP A 433 -1.21 40.47 -4.43
C ASP A 433 -1.01 39.79 -5.80
N GLU A 434 -2.05 39.87 -6.64
CA GLU A 434 -2.05 39.21 -7.95
C GLU A 434 -0.90 39.70 -8.85
N ALA A 435 -0.54 40.98 -8.76
CA ALA A 435 0.58 41.54 -9.50
C ALA A 435 1.92 40.89 -9.11
N SER A 436 2.14 40.62 -7.81
CA SER A 436 3.34 39.90 -7.36
C SER A 436 3.34 38.45 -7.81
N LEU A 437 2.19 37.77 -7.79
CA LEU A 437 2.05 36.41 -8.31
C LEU A 437 2.41 36.34 -9.80
N MET A 438 1.87 37.26 -10.61
CA MET A 438 2.15 37.34 -12.04
C MET A 438 3.63 37.64 -12.32
N ARG A 439 4.24 38.56 -11.56
CA ARG A 439 5.69 38.85 -11.68
C ARG A 439 6.53 37.60 -11.39
N ALA A 440 6.20 36.85 -10.33
CA ALA A 440 6.92 35.62 -10.00
C ALA A 440 6.79 34.57 -11.10
N LEU A 441 5.58 34.37 -11.65
CA LEU A 441 5.35 33.43 -12.76
C LEU A 441 6.08 33.84 -14.05
N SER A 442 6.13 35.14 -14.36
CA SER A 442 6.88 35.65 -15.50
C SER A 442 8.39 35.41 -15.36
N LEU A 443 8.95 35.64 -14.17
CA LEU A 443 10.38 35.45 -13.91
C LEU A 443 10.85 34.00 -14.10
N VAL A 444 9.97 33.03 -13.86
CA VAL A 444 10.28 31.60 -14.04
C VAL A 444 9.82 31.05 -15.40
N GLY A 445 9.31 31.90 -16.29
CA GLY A 445 8.87 31.50 -17.64
C GLY A 445 7.54 30.73 -17.68
N LEU A 446 6.67 30.87 -16.68
CA LEU A 446 5.32 30.27 -16.67
C LEU A 446 4.23 31.16 -17.26
N ALA A 447 4.53 32.43 -17.58
CA ALA A 447 3.54 33.34 -18.16
C ALA A 447 2.90 32.83 -19.48
N PRO A 448 3.65 32.24 -20.45
CA PRO A 448 3.05 31.71 -21.66
C PRO A 448 2.11 30.53 -21.39
N TRP A 449 2.50 29.63 -20.49
CA TRP A 449 1.68 28.49 -20.09
C TRP A 449 0.39 28.97 -19.40
N LEU A 450 0.51 29.92 -18.48
CA LEU A 450 -0.63 30.52 -17.78
C LEU A 450 -1.66 31.10 -18.74
N ALA A 451 -1.20 31.74 -19.83
CA ALA A 451 -2.07 32.31 -20.86
C ALA A 451 -2.85 31.25 -21.67
N THR A 452 -2.42 29.98 -21.64
CA THR A 452 -3.16 28.88 -22.27
C THR A 452 -4.28 28.32 -21.39
N LEU A 453 -4.26 28.63 -20.08
CA LEU A 453 -5.24 28.13 -19.13
C LEU A 453 -6.52 28.98 -19.16
N PRO A 454 -7.71 28.36 -19.18
CA PRO A 454 -8.99 29.08 -19.27
C PRO A 454 -9.25 30.02 -18.09
N ASP A 455 -8.80 29.64 -16.89
CA ASP A 455 -9.04 30.40 -15.64
C ASP A 455 -7.76 31.03 -15.06
N ALA A 456 -6.65 31.02 -15.82
CA ALA A 456 -5.34 31.55 -15.41
C ALA A 456 -4.97 31.20 -13.94
N LEU A 457 -4.85 32.20 -13.07
CA LEU A 457 -4.48 32.02 -11.65
C LEU A 457 -5.52 31.25 -10.83
N ALA A 458 -6.79 31.24 -11.26
CA ALA A 458 -7.87 30.50 -10.62
C ALA A 458 -7.95 29.04 -11.07
N THR A 459 -7.15 28.62 -12.07
CA THR A 459 -7.13 27.22 -12.52
C THR A 459 -6.70 26.28 -11.40
N VAL A 460 -7.52 25.23 -11.18
CA VAL A 460 -7.23 24.17 -10.20
C VAL A 460 -6.32 23.14 -10.83
N VAL A 461 -5.12 22.94 -10.26
CA VAL A 461 -4.05 22.12 -10.85
C VAL A 461 -4.17 20.60 -10.57
N GLY A 462 -5.25 20.17 -9.91
CA GLY A 462 -5.53 18.76 -9.62
C GLY A 462 -4.63 18.14 -8.55
N GLU A 463 -4.82 16.85 -8.25
CA GLU A 463 -4.06 16.15 -7.21
C GLU A 463 -2.58 16.04 -7.60
N ARG A 464 -1.68 16.53 -6.73
CA ARG A 464 -0.23 16.54 -6.95
C ARG A 464 0.20 17.18 -8.28
N GLY A 465 -0.60 18.11 -8.80
CA GLY A 465 -0.29 18.75 -10.09
C GLY A 465 -0.31 17.78 -11.27
N ARG A 466 -1.16 16.73 -11.25
CA ARG A 466 -1.32 15.79 -12.39
C ARG A 466 -1.67 16.46 -13.72
N ALA A 467 -2.26 17.65 -13.68
CA ALA A 467 -2.56 18.45 -14.86
C ALA A 467 -1.34 19.23 -15.40
N MET A 468 -0.20 19.18 -14.70
CA MET A 468 1.01 19.92 -15.03
C MET A 468 2.12 18.98 -15.50
N SER A 469 2.93 19.43 -16.46
CA SER A 469 4.18 18.74 -16.80
C SER A 469 5.19 18.83 -15.64
N THR A 470 6.18 17.95 -15.63
CA THR A 470 7.23 17.97 -14.59
C THR A 470 7.98 19.31 -14.56
N GLY A 471 8.31 19.88 -15.73
CA GLY A 471 8.94 21.20 -15.82
C GLY A 471 8.05 22.35 -15.34
N GLU A 472 6.73 22.28 -15.54
CA GLU A 472 5.80 23.27 -14.98
C GLU A 472 5.73 23.21 -13.46
N ARG A 473 5.70 22.01 -12.85
CA ARG A 473 5.73 21.86 -11.39
C ARG A 473 7.01 22.42 -10.78
N GLN A 474 8.14 22.18 -11.44
CA GLN A 474 9.45 22.71 -11.04
C GLN A 474 9.50 24.24 -11.11
N ARG A 475 9.04 24.83 -12.22
CA ARG A 475 8.94 26.29 -12.35
C ARG A 475 7.97 26.90 -11.33
N LEU A 476 6.86 26.23 -11.00
CA LEU A 476 5.94 26.68 -9.96
C LEU A 476 6.63 26.72 -8.58
N ALA A 477 7.48 25.75 -8.27
CA ALA A 477 8.28 25.76 -7.04
C ALA A 477 9.33 26.89 -7.03
N LEU A 478 9.95 27.17 -8.17
CA LEU A 478 10.82 28.34 -8.32
C LEU A 478 10.05 29.65 -8.13
N ALA A 479 8.81 29.76 -8.63
CA ALA A 479 7.98 30.94 -8.41
C ALA A 479 7.66 31.14 -6.91
N ARG A 480 7.42 30.05 -6.17
CA ARG A 480 7.30 30.10 -4.70
C ARG A 480 8.57 30.60 -4.03
N ALA A 481 9.75 30.12 -4.47
CA ALA A 481 11.03 30.58 -3.96
C ALA A 481 11.25 32.07 -4.24
N VAL A 482 10.90 32.56 -5.43
CA VAL A 482 10.96 33.98 -5.80
C VAL A 482 10.06 34.83 -4.91
N LEU A 483 8.84 34.36 -4.61
CA LEU A 483 7.90 35.07 -3.73
C LEU A 483 8.37 35.10 -2.28
N ALA A 484 9.02 34.03 -1.81
CA ALA A 484 9.57 33.96 -0.46
C ALA A 484 10.82 34.85 -0.26
N ASP A 485 11.54 35.15 -1.34
CA ASP A 485 12.79 35.94 -1.37
C ASP A 485 13.83 35.51 -0.32
N PRO A 486 14.26 34.23 -0.30
CA PRO A 486 15.24 33.76 0.66
C PRO A 486 16.64 34.36 0.41
N ARG A 487 17.45 34.41 1.48
CA ARG A 487 18.85 34.82 1.43
C ARG A 487 19.77 33.70 0.94
N VAL A 488 19.41 32.45 1.26
CA VAL A 488 20.07 31.23 0.82
C VAL A 488 19.03 30.36 0.10
N LEU A 489 19.28 30.04 -1.16
CA LEU A 489 18.43 29.19 -1.98
C LEU A 489 19.18 27.91 -2.34
N ILE A 490 18.60 26.77 -1.97
CA ILE A 490 19.14 25.44 -2.27
C ILE A 490 18.30 24.84 -3.39
N LEU A 491 18.94 24.36 -4.44
CA LEU A 491 18.30 23.74 -5.60
C LEU A 491 18.71 22.27 -5.67
N ASP A 492 17.83 21.33 -5.30
CA ASP A 492 18.14 19.90 -5.31
C ASP A 492 17.77 19.29 -6.68
N GLU A 493 18.78 19.06 -7.53
CA GLU A 493 18.64 18.52 -8.89
C GLU A 493 17.61 19.29 -9.76
N ALA A 494 17.43 20.58 -9.50
CA ALA A 494 16.34 21.38 -10.07
C ALA A 494 16.48 21.71 -11.57
N THR A 495 17.49 21.17 -12.26
CA THR A 495 17.81 21.45 -13.66
C THR A 495 17.49 20.29 -14.60
N GLY A 496 17.20 19.08 -14.09
CA GLY A 496 17.01 17.88 -14.92
C GLY A 496 15.76 17.87 -15.81
N ALA A 497 14.72 18.65 -15.48
CA ALA A 497 13.50 18.76 -16.28
C ALA A 497 13.40 20.07 -17.09
N LEU A 498 14.45 20.90 -17.03
CA LEU A 498 14.61 22.08 -17.89
C LEU A 498 15.37 21.66 -19.14
N ASP A 499 14.64 21.10 -20.10
CA ASP A 499 15.17 20.69 -21.38
C ASP A 499 16.01 21.82 -22.02
N PRO A 500 17.23 21.55 -22.53
CA PRO A 500 18.04 22.53 -23.25
C PRO A 500 17.39 23.03 -24.56
N GLY A 501 16.27 22.42 -24.98
CA GLY A 501 15.53 22.75 -26.20
C GLY A 501 14.89 24.15 -26.22
N ASP A 502 14.86 24.85 -25.08
CA ASP A 502 14.36 26.23 -24.98
C ASP A 502 15.51 27.28 -24.93
N ARG A 503 16.71 26.91 -25.41
CA ARG A 503 17.87 27.82 -25.63
C ARG A 503 17.78 28.60 -26.96
N GLY A 504 16.58 28.79 -27.49
CA GLY A 504 16.30 29.57 -28.69
C GLY A 504 15.65 30.91 -28.37
N GLY A 505 16.46 31.91 -27.99
CA GLY A 505 16.11 33.33 -28.12
C GLY A 505 15.52 34.03 -26.89
N ASP A 506 16.37 34.42 -25.93
CA ASP A 506 16.22 35.70 -25.21
C ASP A 506 17.50 36.03 -24.40
N PRO A 507 18.27 37.09 -24.75
CA PRO A 507 19.44 37.55 -23.98
C PRO A 507 19.11 38.04 -22.56
N GLN A 508 17.84 38.14 -22.15
CA GLN A 508 17.46 38.62 -20.81
C GLN A 508 17.44 37.55 -19.70
N ARG A 509 17.57 36.26 -20.03
CA ARG A 509 17.49 35.14 -19.07
C ARG A 509 18.69 35.03 -18.11
N ASP A 510 19.89 35.42 -18.53
CA ASP A 510 21.11 35.37 -17.68
C ASP A 510 21.20 36.51 -16.65
N GLY A 511 20.31 37.50 -16.73
CA GLY A 511 20.40 38.70 -15.90
C GLY A 511 19.83 38.56 -14.48
N TRP A 512 19.22 37.43 -14.09
CA TRP A 512 18.72 37.30 -12.71
C TRP A 512 19.85 37.13 -11.68
N LEU A 513 20.87 36.33 -12.01
CA LEU A 513 22.05 36.17 -11.15
C LEU A 513 22.93 37.43 -11.10
N ALA A 514 22.92 38.24 -12.17
CA ALA A 514 23.73 39.45 -12.27
C ALA A 514 23.08 40.70 -11.64
N ARG A 515 21.74 40.82 -11.62
CA ARG A 515 21.05 42.05 -11.21
C ARG A 515 20.82 42.24 -9.71
N ARG A 516 21.31 41.33 -8.85
CA ARG A 516 21.17 41.43 -7.38
C ARG A 516 22.23 42.32 -6.70
N GLN A 517 23.28 42.76 -7.40
CA GLN A 517 24.34 43.60 -6.82
C GLN A 517 23.95 45.07 -6.62
N ASP A 518 22.89 45.58 -7.27
CA ASP A 518 22.70 47.04 -7.41
C ASP A 518 21.46 47.65 -6.73
N ARG A 519 20.87 47.05 -5.68
CA ARG A 519 19.69 47.67 -5.04
C ARG A 519 19.73 47.75 -3.51
N HIS A 520 20.25 48.88 -3.02
CA HIS A 520 19.77 49.57 -1.83
C HIS A 520 18.72 50.65 -2.21
N PRO A 521 17.85 51.10 -1.27
CA PRO A 521 16.48 51.48 -1.61
C PRO A 521 16.26 52.99 -1.74
N HIS A 522 15.32 53.38 -2.60
CA HIS A 522 14.59 54.65 -2.46
C HIS A 522 13.09 54.48 -2.72
N HIS A 523 12.32 54.98 -1.76
CA HIS A 523 10.87 55.13 -1.73
C HIS A 523 10.36 56.18 -2.73
N ALA A 524 9.19 55.92 -3.34
CA ALA A 524 7.96 56.76 -3.28
C ALA A 524 7.07 56.59 -4.56
N PRO A 525 5.73 56.75 -4.45
CA PRO A 525 4.73 56.33 -5.44
C PRO A 525 4.28 57.47 -6.38
N PRO A 526 3.55 57.15 -7.46
CA PRO A 526 2.12 57.52 -7.55
C PRO A 526 1.32 56.43 -8.32
N GLY A 527 0.00 56.39 -8.45
CA GLY A 527 -1.08 57.36 -8.39
C GLY A 527 -2.18 56.81 -9.32
N GLY A 528 -3.45 56.98 -8.94
CA GLY A 528 -4.60 56.30 -9.53
C GLY A 528 -4.92 56.63 -10.99
N GLY A 529 -5.81 55.81 -11.57
CA GLY A 529 -6.36 56.03 -12.89
C GLY A 529 -7.44 55.01 -13.24
N SER A 530 -8.69 55.35 -12.95
CA SER A 530 -9.91 54.67 -13.37
C SER A 530 -10.12 54.71 -14.89
N ALA A 531 -10.67 53.65 -15.49
CA ALA A 531 -11.86 53.73 -16.36
C ALA A 531 -12.29 52.36 -16.89
N ARG A 532 -13.61 52.23 -17.03
CA ARG A 532 -14.42 51.05 -17.35
C ARG A 532 -14.69 50.93 -18.88
N PRO A 533 -15.38 49.86 -19.35
CA PRO A 533 -15.12 49.20 -20.63
C PRO A 533 -16.13 49.54 -21.74
N ALA A 534 -15.80 49.10 -22.97
CA ALA A 534 -16.74 49.08 -24.10
C ALA A 534 -16.95 47.64 -24.62
N GLN A 535 -18.23 47.30 -24.79
CA GLN A 535 -18.77 46.11 -25.44
C GLN A 535 -18.67 46.25 -26.96
N HIS A 536 -18.50 45.14 -27.71
CA HIS A 536 -19.30 44.93 -28.94
C HIS A 536 -19.29 43.49 -29.46
N ARG A 537 -20.52 42.94 -29.51
CA ARG A 537 -21.22 42.20 -30.58
C ARG A 537 -20.52 41.13 -31.43
N ALA A 538 -21.23 40.01 -31.46
CA ALA A 538 -21.16 38.87 -32.36
C ALA A 538 -21.52 39.16 -33.84
N ALA A 539 -21.03 38.30 -34.73
CA ALA A 539 -21.70 37.97 -35.99
C ALA A 539 -21.45 36.50 -36.38
N ARG A 540 -22.55 35.80 -36.68
CA ARG A 540 -22.60 34.46 -37.29
C ARG A 540 -22.28 34.53 -38.79
N ARG A 541 -21.72 33.45 -39.35
CA ARG A 541 -22.09 32.95 -40.69
C ARG A 541 -21.81 31.44 -40.81
N THR A 542 -22.52 30.85 -41.76
CA THR A 542 -22.99 29.45 -41.87
C THR A 542 -22.36 28.66 -43.02
N ARG A 543 -22.64 27.34 -43.01
CA ARG A 543 -22.55 26.30 -44.08
C ARG A 543 -21.17 25.66 -44.21
N GLY A 544 -21.03 24.34 -44.38
CA GLY A 544 -21.98 23.22 -44.53
C GLY A 544 -21.22 21.99 -45.02
N GLY A 545 -21.79 20.80 -44.92
CA GLY A 545 -21.26 19.59 -45.59
C GLY A 545 -21.38 18.32 -44.76
N ARG A 546 -22.16 17.35 -45.28
CA ARG A 546 -22.49 16.06 -44.69
C ARG A 546 -21.43 15.01 -45.02
N CYS A 547 -21.32 13.96 -44.21
CA CYS A 547 -21.55 12.56 -44.63
C CYS A 547 -21.58 11.61 -43.42
N ALA A 548 -22.69 10.86 -43.31
CA ALA A 548 -22.82 9.61 -42.55
C ALA A 548 -22.11 8.49 -43.33
N ASP A 549 -21.58 7.43 -42.74
CA ASP A 549 -22.22 6.17 -42.29
C ASP A 549 -20.98 5.26 -41.99
N ARG A 550 -20.90 4.26 -41.10
CA ARG A 550 -21.78 3.12 -40.82
C ARG A 550 -21.19 2.29 -39.66
N ARG A 551 -22.06 1.55 -38.99
CA ARG A 551 -21.80 0.53 -37.94
C ARG A 551 -21.32 -0.81 -38.51
N ALA A 552 -20.67 -1.63 -37.67
CA ALA A 552 -20.91 -3.09 -37.47
C ALA A 552 -19.82 -3.65 -36.51
N ALA A 553 -20.14 -4.16 -35.32
CA ALA A 553 -20.65 -5.52 -35.00
C ALA A 553 -19.57 -6.62 -35.15
N GLY A 554 -19.22 -7.28 -34.03
CA GLY A 554 -18.27 -8.39 -33.99
C GLY A 554 -18.91 -9.76 -34.24
N PRO A 555 -18.20 -10.86 -33.95
CA PRO A 555 -18.83 -12.15 -33.75
C PRO A 555 -18.46 -12.82 -32.40
N ARG A 556 -19.46 -13.53 -31.87
CA ARG A 556 -19.37 -14.57 -30.84
C ARG A 556 -18.86 -15.85 -31.50
N GLY A 557 -17.99 -16.59 -30.81
CA GLY A 557 -17.61 -17.96 -31.13
C GLY A 557 -17.76 -18.84 -29.90
N ASP A 558 -18.72 -19.75 -29.97
CA ASP A 558 -19.01 -20.82 -29.01
C ASP A 558 -18.02 -21.98 -29.26
N GLY A 559 -17.41 -22.53 -28.22
CA GLY A 559 -16.28 -23.46 -28.31
C GLY A 559 -16.23 -24.40 -27.12
N ARG A 560 -16.71 -25.62 -27.36
CA ARG A 560 -16.93 -26.73 -26.43
C ARG A 560 -15.72 -27.11 -25.56
N ARG A 561 -16.07 -27.63 -24.38
CA ARG A 561 -15.27 -28.47 -23.48
C ARG A 561 -14.45 -29.51 -24.24
N GLY A 562 -13.17 -29.60 -23.92
CA GLY A 562 -12.31 -30.73 -24.23
C GLY A 562 -11.52 -31.13 -22.99
N ASP A 563 -11.94 -32.23 -22.37
CA ASP A 563 -11.10 -33.00 -21.45
C ASP A 563 -9.89 -33.53 -22.23
N GLY A 564 -8.68 -33.29 -21.71
CA GLY A 564 -7.43 -33.83 -22.23
C GLY A 564 -6.64 -34.53 -21.11
N PRO A 565 -5.90 -35.62 -21.41
CA PRO A 565 -5.81 -36.78 -20.53
C PRO A 565 -4.66 -36.71 -19.50
N ARG A 566 -4.91 -37.24 -18.30
CA ARG A 566 -3.86 -37.65 -17.35
C ARG A 566 -3.04 -38.79 -17.97
N VAL A 567 -1.85 -38.49 -18.46
CA VAL A 567 -0.87 -39.51 -18.90
C VAL A 567 0.22 -39.62 -17.84
N GLY A 568 0.06 -40.58 -16.92
CA GLY A 568 1.17 -41.09 -16.13
C GLY A 568 2.04 -41.98 -17.02
N ARG A 569 3.20 -41.49 -17.46
CA ARG A 569 4.27 -42.33 -18.01
C ARG A 569 5.36 -42.49 -16.95
N ARG A 570 5.68 -43.75 -16.64
CA ARG A 570 6.84 -44.15 -15.83
C ARG A 570 8.11 -43.59 -16.47
N MET A 571 8.85 -42.74 -15.77
CA MET A 571 10.15 -42.27 -16.24
C MET A 571 11.23 -43.30 -15.92
N SER A 572 11.95 -43.73 -16.96
CA SER A 572 13.23 -44.45 -16.88
C SER A 572 14.34 -43.50 -16.41
N GLY A 573 15.49 -44.05 -15.98
CA GLY A 573 16.55 -43.41 -15.18
C GLY A 573 16.94 -41.95 -15.52
N TYR A 574 17.45 -41.25 -14.50
CA TYR A 574 17.98 -39.88 -14.61
C TYR A 574 19.42 -39.82 -14.12
N LEU A 575 20.20 -38.89 -14.68
CA LEU A 575 21.58 -38.62 -14.29
C LEU A 575 21.60 -37.47 -13.27
N THR A 576 22.30 -37.60 -12.14
CA THR A 576 22.45 -36.53 -11.15
C THR A 576 23.86 -35.93 -11.14
N THR A 577 24.01 -34.65 -10.77
CA THR A 577 25.34 -34.01 -10.64
C THR A 577 26.25 -34.68 -9.62
N ASP A 578 25.67 -35.36 -8.64
CA ASP A 578 26.38 -36.00 -7.53
C ASP A 578 26.69 -37.49 -7.82
N GLY A 579 26.21 -38.01 -8.96
CA GLY A 579 26.47 -39.38 -9.38
C GLY A 579 27.97 -39.62 -9.65
N ALA A 580 28.47 -40.81 -9.31
CA ALA A 580 29.87 -41.20 -9.45
C ALA A 580 30.46 -40.98 -10.87
N ALA A 581 29.61 -40.97 -11.90
CA ALA A 581 29.99 -40.72 -13.30
C ALA A 581 30.26 -39.23 -13.65
N LEU A 582 29.69 -38.27 -12.91
CA LEU A 582 29.94 -36.82 -13.08
C LEU A 582 30.87 -36.24 -12.00
N ALA A 583 31.17 -37.02 -10.94
CA ALA A 583 32.07 -36.62 -9.86
C ALA A 583 33.56 -36.55 -10.29
N GLN A 584 33.96 -37.24 -11.37
CA GLN A 584 35.32 -37.19 -11.92
C GLN A 584 35.51 -35.95 -12.81
N ARG A 585 35.76 -34.79 -12.19
CA ARG A 585 36.11 -33.55 -12.91
C ARG A 585 37.55 -33.63 -13.42
N THR A 586 37.76 -33.36 -14.71
CA THR A 586 39.11 -33.36 -15.33
C THR A 586 39.95 -32.12 -14.99
N GLY A 587 39.37 -31.12 -14.29
CA GLY A 587 40.03 -29.86 -13.95
C GLY A 587 40.28 -28.94 -15.16
N ARG A 588 39.67 -29.24 -16.32
CA ARG A 588 39.88 -28.52 -17.57
C ARG A 588 39.22 -27.14 -17.66
N GLY A 589 38.28 -26.82 -16.76
CA GLY A 589 37.57 -25.54 -16.69
C GLY A 589 36.72 -25.29 -17.95
N ILE A 590 35.42 -25.62 -17.89
CA ILE A 590 34.52 -25.39 -19.03
C ILE A 590 34.07 -23.94 -19.16
N ARG A 591 34.03 -23.44 -20.39
CA ARG A 591 33.60 -22.08 -20.72
C ARG A 591 32.15 -22.11 -21.24
N ILE A 592 31.27 -21.33 -20.62
CA ILE A 592 29.83 -21.33 -20.92
C ILE A 592 29.37 -19.94 -21.30
N ALA A 593 28.87 -19.76 -22.52
CA ALA A 593 28.18 -18.53 -22.90
C ALA A 593 26.74 -18.54 -22.38
N VAL A 594 26.35 -17.52 -21.62
CA VAL A 594 24.98 -17.33 -21.13
C VAL A 594 24.34 -16.19 -21.93
N ILE A 595 23.48 -16.54 -22.89
CA ILE A 595 22.77 -15.58 -23.75
C ILE A 595 21.47 -15.14 -23.07
N ASP A 596 21.43 -13.90 -22.55
CA ASP A 596 20.26 -13.33 -21.84
C ASP A 596 20.29 -11.77 -21.83
N SER A 597 19.41 -11.17 -21.06
CA SER A 597 19.26 -9.74 -20.69
C SER A 597 20.46 -9.13 -19.97
N GLY A 598 21.24 -9.94 -19.24
CA GLY A 598 22.41 -9.50 -18.48
C GLY A 598 22.69 -10.36 -17.24
N VAL A 599 23.96 -10.42 -16.83
CA VAL A 599 24.45 -11.15 -15.64
C VAL A 599 25.18 -10.16 -14.75
N ALA A 600 24.85 -10.11 -13.45
CA ALA A 600 25.57 -9.28 -12.48
C ALA A 600 26.87 -10.00 -12.03
N PRO A 601 28.06 -9.50 -12.41
CA PRO A 601 29.33 -10.18 -12.14
C PRO A 601 29.69 -10.21 -10.65
N ASP A 602 29.21 -9.25 -9.85
CA ASP A 602 29.50 -9.14 -8.42
C ASP A 602 28.50 -9.91 -7.53
N HIS A 603 27.59 -10.70 -8.13
CA HIS A 603 26.57 -11.41 -7.36
C HIS A 603 27.19 -12.62 -6.61
N PRO A 604 26.93 -12.82 -5.30
CA PRO A 604 27.60 -13.83 -4.47
C PRO A 604 27.52 -15.27 -5.00
N HIS A 605 26.46 -15.57 -5.76
CA HIS A 605 26.18 -16.91 -6.30
C HIS A 605 26.62 -17.11 -7.76
N VAL A 606 27.15 -16.07 -8.42
CA VAL A 606 27.62 -16.12 -9.82
C VAL A 606 29.14 -16.20 -9.90
N GLY A 607 29.88 -15.67 -8.91
CA GLY A 607 31.36 -15.69 -8.90
C GLY A 607 31.98 -14.84 -10.02
N SER A 608 33.28 -15.02 -10.30
CA SER A 608 33.95 -14.29 -11.39
C SER A 608 33.37 -14.68 -12.76
N VAL A 609 33.04 -13.67 -13.55
CA VAL A 609 32.45 -13.80 -14.89
C VAL A 609 33.49 -13.32 -15.90
N GLY A 610 33.65 -14.06 -17.00
CA GLY A 610 34.58 -13.70 -18.09
C GLY A 610 34.12 -12.46 -18.87
N VAL A 611 35.00 -11.92 -19.71
CA VAL A 611 34.69 -10.73 -20.53
C VAL A 611 33.62 -11.11 -21.57
N GLY A 612 32.41 -10.57 -21.40
CA GLY A 612 31.26 -10.80 -22.27
C GLY A 612 31.10 -9.79 -23.40
N ARG A 613 30.06 -9.96 -24.23
CA ARG A 613 29.71 -9.04 -25.32
C ARG A 613 28.24 -8.61 -25.23
N ALA A 614 27.98 -7.35 -25.54
CA ALA A 614 26.63 -6.84 -25.79
C ALA A 614 26.39 -6.76 -27.30
N LEU A 615 25.30 -7.38 -27.77
CA LEU A 615 24.80 -7.30 -29.14
C LEU A 615 23.49 -6.52 -29.10
N VAL A 616 23.57 -5.21 -29.38
CA VAL A 616 22.47 -4.24 -29.31
C VAL A 616 22.42 -3.46 -30.62
N GLY A 617 21.22 -3.08 -31.09
CA GLY A 617 21.06 -2.21 -32.27
C GLY A 617 21.58 -0.78 -32.05
N ASP A 618 21.74 -0.03 -33.14
CA ASP A 618 22.45 1.26 -33.21
C ASP A 618 21.75 2.42 -32.47
N ASP A 619 21.98 2.61 -31.16
CA ASP A 619 22.22 3.92 -30.50
C ASP A 619 22.62 3.74 -29.00
N PRO A 620 23.68 4.40 -28.48
CA PRO A 620 24.22 4.18 -27.13
C PRO A 620 23.76 5.23 -26.08
N ALA A 621 23.65 4.77 -24.82
CA ALA A 621 23.29 5.46 -23.56
C ALA A 621 21.77 5.48 -23.24
N ASP A 622 21.27 5.09 -22.06
CA ASP A 622 21.87 4.76 -20.76
C ASP A 622 21.10 3.56 -20.17
N THR A 623 21.81 2.55 -19.66
CA THR A 623 21.26 1.25 -19.29
C THR A 623 21.62 0.90 -17.86
N ALA A 624 20.61 0.76 -17.01
CA ALA A 624 20.72 0.06 -15.73
C ALA A 624 19.63 -1.02 -15.65
N ASP A 625 19.78 -2.08 -16.46
CA ASP A 625 19.25 -3.37 -16.03
C ASP A 625 20.35 -4.02 -15.17
N ARG A 626 20.24 -3.90 -13.84
CA ARG A 626 21.16 -4.58 -12.94
C ARG A 626 20.77 -6.01 -12.61
N LEU A 627 19.53 -6.47 -12.85
CA LEU A 627 19.24 -7.90 -12.74
C LEU A 627 18.09 -8.33 -13.67
N GLY A 628 18.40 -8.45 -14.95
CA GLY A 628 17.73 -9.41 -15.82
C GLY A 628 17.83 -10.83 -15.26
N HIS A 629 17.05 -11.76 -15.81
CA HIS A 629 17.00 -13.14 -15.32
C HIS A 629 18.35 -13.89 -15.46
N GLY A 630 19.29 -13.34 -16.23
CA GLY A 630 20.61 -13.94 -16.47
C GLY A 630 21.42 -14.15 -15.20
N THR A 631 21.24 -13.33 -14.15
CA THR A 631 21.90 -13.56 -12.84
C THR A 631 21.39 -14.84 -12.17
N ALA A 632 20.08 -15.11 -12.23
CA ALA A 632 19.48 -16.32 -11.68
C ALA A 632 19.82 -17.56 -12.52
N VAL A 633 19.85 -17.43 -13.86
CA VAL A 633 20.29 -18.49 -14.78
C VAL A 633 21.77 -18.83 -14.55
N ALA A 634 22.64 -17.82 -14.49
CA ALA A 634 24.07 -17.99 -14.24
C ALA A 634 24.33 -18.64 -12.88
N ALA A 635 23.63 -18.20 -11.82
CA ALA A 635 23.73 -18.81 -10.50
C ALA A 635 23.25 -20.28 -10.51
N ALA A 636 22.18 -20.58 -11.25
CA ALA A 636 21.69 -21.95 -11.40
C ALA A 636 22.68 -22.85 -12.15
N ILE A 637 23.39 -22.35 -13.16
CA ILE A 637 24.45 -23.09 -13.86
C ILE A 637 25.65 -23.30 -12.92
N ARG A 638 26.10 -22.22 -12.26
CA ARG A 638 27.25 -22.20 -11.33
C ARG A 638 27.09 -23.16 -10.16
N GLU A 639 25.86 -23.36 -9.68
CA GLU A 639 25.56 -24.34 -8.63
C GLU A 639 25.98 -25.77 -9.03
N LYS A 640 25.89 -26.12 -10.32
CA LYS A 640 26.20 -27.47 -10.82
C LYS A 640 27.66 -27.57 -11.27
N VAL A 641 28.18 -26.49 -11.87
CA VAL A 641 29.58 -26.36 -12.29
C VAL A 641 30.22 -25.11 -11.65
N PRO A 642 30.65 -25.20 -10.38
CA PRO A 642 31.25 -24.05 -9.68
C PRO A 642 32.47 -23.47 -10.41
N ASP A 643 33.26 -24.33 -11.04
CA ASP A 643 34.55 -23.99 -11.65
C ASP A 643 34.43 -23.51 -13.11
N ALA A 644 33.23 -23.46 -13.69
CA ALA A 644 33.02 -23.05 -15.08
C ALA A 644 33.30 -21.56 -15.33
N GLU A 645 33.97 -21.18 -16.39
CA GLU A 645 34.04 -19.76 -16.80
C GLU A 645 32.72 -19.35 -17.46
N LEU A 646 31.89 -18.58 -16.77
CA LEU A 646 30.65 -18.04 -17.35
C LEU A 646 30.96 -16.77 -18.15
N ILE A 647 30.53 -16.73 -19.41
CA ILE A 647 30.71 -15.60 -20.34
C ILE A 647 29.33 -15.02 -20.67
N PRO A 648 29.01 -13.78 -20.25
CA PRO A 648 27.68 -13.22 -20.43
C PRO A 648 27.55 -12.64 -21.84
N VAL A 649 26.48 -12.99 -22.54
CA VAL A 649 26.16 -12.44 -23.86
C VAL A 649 24.84 -11.72 -23.77
N ARG A 650 24.89 -10.39 -23.83
CA ARG A 650 23.73 -9.51 -23.63
C ARG A 650 23.05 -9.23 -24.97
N VAL A 651 21.78 -9.60 -25.11
CA VAL A 651 21.06 -9.59 -26.42
C VAL A 651 19.74 -8.80 -26.46
N LEU A 652 19.40 -8.05 -25.40
CA LEU A 652 18.13 -7.31 -25.30
C LEU A 652 18.31 -5.80 -25.43
N ASP A 653 17.37 -5.16 -26.12
CA ASP A 653 17.26 -3.70 -26.30
C ASP A 653 16.25 -3.08 -25.29
N ARG A 654 15.88 -1.81 -25.44
CA ARG A 654 15.01 -0.97 -24.55
C ARG A 654 13.62 -1.54 -24.24
N GLN A 655 13.22 -2.64 -24.88
CA GLN A 655 12.08 -3.49 -24.51
C GLN A 655 12.61 -4.92 -24.35
N LEU A 656 12.02 -5.75 -23.49
CA LEU A 656 12.36 -7.19 -23.30
C LEU A 656 12.07 -8.06 -24.56
N ALA A 657 12.35 -7.53 -25.75
CA ALA A 657 12.22 -8.15 -27.06
C ALA A 657 13.59 -8.13 -27.74
N THR A 658 14.07 -9.31 -28.12
CA THR A 658 15.25 -9.50 -28.99
C THR A 658 14.78 -10.04 -30.34
N SER A 659 15.59 -9.91 -31.38
CA SER A 659 15.28 -10.49 -32.69
C SER A 659 15.94 -11.86 -32.85
N ALA A 660 15.30 -12.78 -33.59
CA ALA A 660 15.89 -14.08 -33.90
C ALA A 660 17.27 -13.97 -34.57
N ARG A 661 17.52 -12.88 -35.33
CA ARG A 661 18.81 -12.57 -35.94
C ARG A 661 19.89 -12.27 -34.90
N ILE A 662 19.58 -11.49 -33.86
CA ILE A 662 20.52 -11.18 -32.77
C ILE A 662 20.83 -12.45 -31.97
N LEU A 663 19.84 -13.31 -31.75
CA LEU A 663 20.04 -14.59 -31.07
C LEU A 663 20.95 -15.54 -31.88
N ALA A 664 20.78 -15.63 -33.20
CA ALA A 664 21.66 -16.41 -34.05
C ALA A 664 23.10 -15.86 -34.05
N GLN A 665 23.27 -14.54 -34.17
CA GLN A 665 24.58 -13.87 -34.08
C GLN A 665 25.25 -14.07 -32.71
N ALA A 666 24.46 -14.11 -31.63
CA ALA A 666 24.98 -14.38 -30.29
C ALA A 666 25.54 -15.80 -30.15
N ILE A 667 24.89 -16.79 -30.78
CA ILE A 667 25.39 -18.17 -30.85
C ILE A 667 26.69 -18.20 -31.66
N GLU A 668 26.71 -17.60 -32.86
CA GLU A 668 27.90 -17.57 -33.72
C GLU A 668 29.09 -16.89 -33.03
N TRP A 669 28.86 -15.77 -32.35
CA TRP A 669 29.90 -15.10 -31.58
C TRP A 669 30.44 -15.98 -30.45
N ALA A 670 29.55 -16.67 -29.72
CA ALA A 670 29.96 -17.56 -28.65
C ALA A 670 30.84 -18.71 -29.18
N VAL A 671 30.50 -19.24 -30.36
CA VAL A 671 31.30 -20.25 -31.07
C VAL A 671 32.69 -19.71 -31.42
N GLU A 672 32.79 -18.48 -31.91
CA GLU A 672 34.07 -17.82 -32.21
C GLU A 672 34.90 -17.49 -30.97
N ALA A 673 34.23 -17.18 -29.85
CA ALA A 673 34.86 -16.94 -28.56
C ALA A 673 35.45 -18.21 -27.91
N GLY A 674 35.24 -19.38 -28.54
CA GLY A 674 35.78 -20.67 -28.09
C GLY A 674 35.15 -21.16 -26.79
N VAL A 675 33.82 -20.99 -26.64
CA VAL A 675 33.08 -21.60 -25.53
C VAL A 675 32.81 -23.07 -25.79
N ASP A 676 32.67 -23.88 -24.75
CA ASP A 676 32.31 -25.28 -24.87
C ASP A 676 30.78 -25.48 -24.95
N LEU A 677 30.03 -24.57 -24.30
CA LEU A 677 28.57 -24.65 -24.21
C LEU A 677 27.91 -23.27 -24.32
N VAL A 678 26.77 -23.21 -25.00
CA VAL A 678 25.89 -22.05 -25.10
C VAL A 678 24.57 -22.35 -24.38
N ASN A 679 24.23 -21.53 -23.39
CA ASN A 679 22.92 -21.51 -22.75
C ASN A 679 22.07 -20.42 -23.39
N LEU A 680 20.95 -20.82 -24.01
CA LEU A 680 19.94 -19.91 -24.55
C LEU A 680 18.56 -20.29 -24.02
N SER A 681 18.08 -19.55 -23.02
CA SER A 681 16.83 -19.87 -22.30
C SER A 681 15.61 -20.01 -23.22
N LEU A 682 15.36 -19.01 -24.07
CA LEU A 682 14.25 -18.99 -25.02
C LEU A 682 14.73 -18.37 -26.34
N GLY A 683 14.29 -18.97 -27.45
CA GLY A 683 14.62 -18.51 -28.80
C GLY A 683 13.45 -17.82 -29.49
N THR A 684 12.97 -18.36 -30.60
CA THR A 684 11.77 -17.87 -31.31
C THR A 684 10.78 -18.99 -31.60
N THR A 685 9.50 -18.66 -31.69
CA THR A 685 8.44 -19.58 -32.15
C THR A 685 8.11 -19.39 -33.64
N ASN A 686 8.77 -18.44 -34.32
CA ASN A 686 8.52 -18.13 -35.71
C ASN A 686 9.41 -18.97 -36.64
N GLU A 687 8.79 -19.88 -37.39
CA GLU A 687 9.44 -20.81 -38.31
C GLU A 687 10.23 -20.11 -39.44
N VAL A 688 9.89 -18.86 -39.79
CA VAL A 688 10.59 -18.07 -40.81
C VAL A 688 12.08 -17.87 -40.46
N HIS A 689 12.45 -17.98 -39.18
CA HIS A 689 13.82 -17.80 -38.71
C HIS A 689 14.61 -19.10 -38.53
N ILE A 690 14.03 -20.26 -38.85
CA ILE A 690 14.72 -21.56 -38.77
C ILE A 690 16.06 -21.56 -39.52
N PRO A 691 16.17 -21.07 -40.77
CA PRO A 691 17.45 -21.11 -41.52
C PRO A 691 18.60 -20.34 -40.85
N LEU A 692 18.28 -19.29 -40.07
CA LEU A 692 19.30 -18.54 -39.31
C LEU A 692 19.89 -19.38 -38.19
N PHE A 693 19.06 -20.15 -37.50
CA PHE A 693 19.50 -21.02 -36.41
C PHE A 693 20.16 -22.31 -36.92
N GLU A 694 19.72 -22.87 -38.04
CA GLU A 694 20.38 -24.01 -38.68
C GLU A 694 21.84 -23.67 -39.02
N HIS A 695 22.07 -22.50 -39.63
CA HIS A 695 23.43 -22.03 -39.93
C HIS A 695 24.30 -21.87 -38.66
N ALA A 696 23.75 -21.26 -37.60
CA ALA A 696 24.46 -21.08 -36.35
C ALA A 696 24.75 -22.42 -35.63
N LEU A 697 23.84 -23.38 -35.70
CA LEU A 697 24.02 -24.72 -35.13
C LEU A 697 25.03 -25.57 -35.90
N ASP A 698 25.05 -25.49 -37.23
CA ASP A 698 26.05 -26.17 -38.06
C ASP A 698 27.47 -25.68 -37.71
N ARG A 699 27.63 -24.36 -37.58
CA ARG A 699 28.89 -23.73 -37.13
C ARG A 699 29.29 -24.16 -35.73
N ALA A 700 28.34 -24.23 -34.80
CA ALA A 700 28.59 -24.72 -33.44
C ALA A 700 29.08 -26.17 -33.45
N ARG A 701 28.43 -27.04 -34.23
CA ARG A 701 28.80 -28.45 -34.39
C ARG A 701 30.19 -28.62 -35.00
N GLU A 702 30.54 -27.88 -36.06
CA GLU A 702 31.88 -27.92 -36.67
C GLU A 702 33.00 -27.56 -35.67
N ARG A 703 32.70 -26.69 -34.71
CA ARG A 703 33.63 -26.24 -33.66
C ARG A 703 33.53 -27.02 -32.35
N GLY A 704 32.65 -28.04 -32.28
CA GLY A 704 32.48 -28.85 -31.08
C GLY A 704 31.71 -28.16 -29.95
N VAL A 705 30.98 -27.08 -30.21
CA VAL A 705 30.24 -26.28 -29.23
C VAL A 705 28.82 -26.81 -29.08
N VAL A 706 28.37 -26.99 -27.84
CA VAL A 706 27.03 -27.53 -27.55
C VAL A 706 26.04 -26.40 -27.27
N VAL A 707 24.91 -26.36 -27.98
CA VAL A 707 23.86 -25.37 -27.76
C VAL A 707 22.69 -25.99 -27.00
N VAL A 708 22.34 -25.44 -25.85
CA VAL A 708 21.22 -25.90 -25.01
C VAL A 708 20.12 -24.84 -24.99
N SER A 709 18.91 -25.22 -25.39
CA SER A 709 17.78 -24.29 -25.48
C SER A 709 16.42 -24.94 -25.24
N ALA A 710 15.41 -24.16 -24.89
CA ALA A 710 14.05 -24.65 -24.69
C ALA A 710 13.49 -25.29 -25.98
N ARG A 711 13.00 -26.52 -25.88
CA ARG A 711 12.33 -27.22 -26.99
C ARG A 711 10.87 -26.86 -27.11
N SER A 712 10.18 -26.84 -25.95
CA SER A 712 8.78 -26.44 -25.87
C SER A 712 8.47 -25.76 -24.55
N HIS A 713 7.62 -24.74 -24.62
CA HIS A 713 7.06 -24.06 -23.47
C HIS A 713 5.58 -23.75 -23.75
N ALA A 714 4.71 -24.07 -22.79
CA ALA A 714 3.25 -23.90 -22.91
C ALA A 714 2.62 -24.53 -24.18
N GLY A 715 3.17 -25.65 -24.67
CA GLY A 715 2.66 -26.38 -25.84
C GLY A 715 3.11 -25.84 -27.19
N VAL A 716 3.97 -24.81 -27.23
CA VAL A 716 4.54 -24.25 -28.46
C VAL A 716 6.01 -24.68 -28.60
N THR A 717 6.45 -24.98 -29.82
CA THR A 717 7.85 -25.32 -30.13
C THR A 717 8.70 -24.05 -30.25
N TRP A 718 9.91 -24.09 -29.69
CA TRP A 718 10.86 -22.98 -29.75
C TRP A 718 12.13 -23.39 -30.50
N TYR A 719 12.66 -22.49 -31.32
CA TYR A 719 13.89 -22.65 -32.09
C TYR A 719 14.98 -21.75 -31.51
N PRO A 720 16.22 -22.23 -31.29
CA PRO A 720 16.81 -23.43 -31.89
C PRO A 720 16.50 -24.76 -31.18
N GLY A 721 15.91 -24.79 -29.98
CA GLY A 721 15.77 -26.02 -29.18
C GLY A 721 14.92 -27.15 -29.82
N GLY A 722 14.13 -26.85 -30.85
CA GLY A 722 13.41 -27.82 -31.67
C GLY A 722 14.15 -28.29 -32.93
N LEU A 723 15.36 -27.80 -33.21
CA LEU A 723 16.15 -28.16 -34.39
C LEU A 723 17.18 -29.26 -34.09
N PRO A 724 17.54 -30.09 -35.10
CA PRO A 724 18.72 -30.95 -35.01
C PRO A 724 19.98 -30.13 -34.73
N GLY A 725 20.87 -30.65 -33.88
CA GLY A 725 22.12 -29.97 -33.49
C GLY A 725 22.03 -29.22 -32.16
N ALA A 726 20.84 -28.77 -31.73
CA ALA A 726 20.61 -28.24 -30.38
C ALA A 726 20.17 -29.34 -29.40
N ILE A 727 20.53 -29.19 -28.12
CA ILE A 727 19.94 -29.97 -27.03
C ILE A 727 18.66 -29.25 -26.58
N GLY A 728 17.52 -29.84 -26.94
CA GLY A 728 16.20 -29.32 -26.62
C GLY A 728 15.74 -29.68 -25.21
N VAL A 729 15.42 -28.68 -24.39
CA VAL A 729 15.00 -28.86 -22.99
C VAL A 729 13.48 -28.78 -22.84
N LEU A 730 12.90 -29.75 -22.13
CA LEU A 730 11.52 -29.78 -21.69
C LEU A 730 11.44 -29.62 -20.17
N ALA A 731 10.62 -28.70 -19.69
CA ALA A 731 10.40 -28.52 -18.27
C ALA A 731 9.63 -29.71 -17.68
N ALA A 732 10.17 -30.34 -16.62
CA ALA A 732 9.53 -31.46 -15.94
C ALA A 732 9.51 -31.22 -14.43
N GLU A 733 8.33 -30.90 -13.89
CA GLU A 733 8.12 -30.59 -12.46
C GLU A 733 8.43 -31.78 -11.53
N GLN A 734 8.37 -33.00 -12.04
CA GLN A 734 8.56 -34.23 -11.27
C GLN A 734 10.02 -34.68 -11.15
N LEU A 735 10.97 -34.00 -11.82
CA LEU A 735 12.38 -34.31 -11.74
C LEU A 735 13.05 -33.57 -10.57
N PRO A 736 13.92 -34.25 -9.79
CA PRO A 736 14.79 -33.58 -8.83
C PRO A 736 15.65 -32.50 -9.49
N ARG A 737 16.03 -31.47 -8.74
CA ARG A 737 16.73 -30.29 -9.27
C ARG A 737 18.13 -30.59 -9.82
N HIS A 738 18.79 -31.55 -9.22
CA HIS A 738 20.13 -32.00 -9.63
C HIS A 738 20.07 -33.10 -10.69
N ALA A 739 18.87 -33.43 -11.22
CA ALA A 739 18.66 -34.54 -12.13
C ALA A 739 18.35 -34.07 -13.57
N LEU A 740 18.87 -34.83 -14.54
CA LEU A 740 18.58 -34.71 -15.97
C LEU A 740 18.07 -36.05 -16.50
N ALA A 741 16.95 -36.06 -17.22
CA ALA A 741 16.47 -37.25 -17.91
C ALA A 741 16.54 -37.07 -19.42
N VAL A 742 17.14 -38.04 -20.13
CA VAL A 742 17.19 -38.03 -21.60
C VAL A 742 15.86 -38.56 -22.14
N VAL A 743 15.27 -37.86 -23.11
CA VAL A 743 13.99 -38.25 -23.74
C VAL A 743 14.28 -38.91 -25.09
N PRO A 744 13.91 -40.18 -25.31
CA PRO A 744 14.03 -40.81 -26.63
C PRO A 744 12.94 -40.27 -27.57
N GLY A 745 13.29 -39.69 -28.73
CA GLY A 745 12.28 -39.24 -29.70
C GLY A 745 12.80 -38.54 -30.97
N THR A 746 12.06 -38.74 -32.07
CA THR A 746 12.36 -38.60 -33.51
C THR A 746 12.69 -37.22 -34.11
N LEU A 747 12.92 -36.19 -33.30
CA LEU A 747 13.14 -34.80 -33.76
C LEU A 747 14.36 -34.16 -33.05
N GLY A 748 15.45 -34.93 -32.92
CA GLY A 748 16.72 -34.51 -32.32
C GLY A 748 16.83 -34.65 -30.79
N ALA A 749 18.07 -34.54 -30.31
CA ALA A 749 18.53 -34.57 -28.92
C ALA A 749 17.61 -33.81 -27.94
N GLY A 750 16.95 -34.52 -27.02
CA GLY A 750 16.02 -33.93 -26.05
C GLY A 750 16.27 -34.35 -24.60
N VAL A 751 16.13 -33.42 -23.67
CA VAL A 751 16.27 -33.66 -22.22
C VAL A 751 15.13 -33.04 -21.42
N GLN A 752 14.86 -33.59 -20.24
CA GLN A 752 13.97 -33.03 -19.23
C GLN A 752 14.74 -32.60 -18.00
N ALA A 753 14.40 -31.41 -17.48
CA ALA A 753 15.02 -30.83 -16.29
C ALA A 753 13.98 -30.09 -15.42
N SER A 754 14.30 -29.96 -14.13
CA SER A 754 13.41 -29.32 -13.17
C SER A 754 13.24 -27.81 -13.43
N PRO A 755 11.99 -27.28 -13.48
CA PRO A 755 11.73 -25.86 -13.69
C PRO A 755 11.75 -25.02 -12.41
N TYR A 756 12.00 -25.60 -11.23
CA TYR A 756 11.84 -24.90 -9.95
C TYR A 756 13.13 -24.27 -9.40
N PRO A 757 13.12 -22.98 -9.03
CA PRO A 757 14.27 -22.27 -8.49
C PRO A 757 14.44 -22.51 -6.99
N ARG A 758 15.67 -22.44 -6.47
CA ARG A 758 15.89 -22.28 -5.01
C ARG A 758 15.79 -20.79 -4.71
N PRO A 759 15.27 -20.37 -3.54
CA PRO A 759 15.43 -18.99 -3.12
C PRO A 759 16.93 -18.65 -3.09
N ILE A 760 17.38 -17.78 -3.98
CA ILE A 760 18.77 -17.29 -4.01
C ILE A 760 18.81 -16.01 -3.18
N PRO A 761 19.53 -15.98 -2.03
CA PRO A 761 19.73 -14.75 -1.26
C PRO A 761 20.30 -13.63 -2.15
N GLY A 762 19.69 -12.45 -2.09
CA GLY A 762 20.09 -11.30 -2.91
C GLY A 762 19.40 -11.20 -4.28
N VAL A 763 18.71 -12.26 -4.73
CA VAL A 763 17.84 -12.23 -5.91
C VAL A 763 16.39 -12.02 -5.46
N PRO A 764 15.67 -10.98 -5.95
CA PRO A 764 14.27 -10.75 -5.61
C PRO A 764 13.40 -12.00 -5.85
N VAL A 765 12.41 -12.24 -4.99
CA VAL A 765 11.55 -13.44 -5.08
C VAL A 765 10.78 -13.50 -6.41
N GLU A 766 10.44 -12.35 -6.98
CA GLU A 766 9.81 -12.26 -8.31
C GLU A 766 10.75 -12.65 -9.46
N ARG A 767 12.07 -12.73 -9.20
CA ARG A 767 13.13 -13.08 -10.17
C ARG A 767 13.69 -14.50 -9.95
N ASN A 768 13.27 -15.19 -8.90
CA ASN A 768 13.46 -16.64 -8.78
C ASN A 768 12.62 -17.32 -9.86
N LEU A 769 13.23 -17.61 -11.00
CA LEU A 769 12.58 -18.19 -12.17
C LEU A 769 11.93 -19.54 -11.84
N SER A 770 10.60 -19.64 -11.89
CA SER A 770 9.92 -20.91 -12.15
C SER A 770 9.60 -21.03 -13.64
N GLY A 771 9.99 -22.12 -14.29
CA GLY A 771 9.63 -22.37 -15.68
C GLY A 771 10.78 -22.88 -16.55
N VAL A 772 10.63 -22.71 -17.86
CA VAL A 772 11.51 -23.35 -18.85
C VAL A 772 12.94 -22.80 -18.84
N SER A 773 13.15 -21.50 -18.58
CA SER A 773 14.50 -20.91 -18.49
C SER A 773 15.33 -21.54 -17.36
N PHE A 774 14.71 -21.86 -16.22
CA PHE A 774 15.39 -22.53 -15.12
C PHE A 774 15.66 -24.01 -15.43
N ALA A 775 14.74 -24.68 -16.14
CA ALA A 775 14.98 -26.01 -16.67
C ALA A 775 16.17 -26.03 -17.64
N VAL A 776 16.26 -25.05 -18.54
CA VAL A 776 17.39 -24.88 -19.47
C VAL A 776 18.69 -24.62 -18.72
N ALA A 777 18.68 -23.76 -17.70
CA ALA A 777 19.85 -23.51 -16.85
C ALA A 777 20.35 -24.77 -16.13
N ASN A 778 19.44 -25.54 -15.52
CA ASN A 778 19.78 -26.81 -14.86
C ASN A 778 20.35 -27.83 -15.87
N ALA A 779 19.74 -27.92 -17.05
CA ALA A 779 20.22 -28.80 -18.12
C ALA A 779 21.63 -28.39 -18.59
N SER A 780 21.87 -27.09 -18.82
CA SER A 780 23.18 -26.59 -19.21
C SER A 780 24.27 -26.89 -18.19
N GLY A 781 23.97 -26.74 -16.89
CA GLY A 781 24.91 -27.11 -15.83
C GLY A 781 25.29 -28.59 -15.85
N ILE A 782 24.30 -29.49 -16.00
CA ILE A 782 24.55 -30.94 -16.02
C ILE A 782 25.28 -31.37 -17.31
N VAL A 783 24.92 -30.80 -18.46
CA VAL A 783 25.61 -31.04 -19.73
C VAL A 783 27.06 -30.54 -19.67
N ALA A 784 27.32 -29.41 -19.03
CA ALA A 784 28.66 -28.92 -18.80
C ALA A 784 29.47 -29.89 -17.90
N CYS A 785 28.91 -30.41 -16.80
CA CYS A 785 29.59 -31.48 -16.04
C CYS A 785 29.95 -32.68 -16.92
N ALA A 786 29.06 -33.11 -17.82
CA ALA A 786 29.30 -34.24 -18.71
C ALA A 786 30.44 -33.96 -19.71
N LEU A 787 30.48 -32.76 -20.27
CA LEU A 787 31.56 -32.31 -21.14
C LEU A 787 32.90 -32.24 -20.38
N GLU A 788 32.92 -31.81 -19.12
CA GLU A 788 34.12 -31.84 -18.27
C GLU A 788 34.58 -33.26 -17.98
N ALA A 789 33.65 -34.20 -17.83
CA ALA A 789 33.91 -35.62 -17.62
C ALA A 789 34.32 -36.39 -18.91
N GLY A 790 34.48 -35.68 -20.04
CA GLY A 790 34.97 -36.27 -21.30
C GLY A 790 33.89 -36.77 -22.26
N ALA A 791 32.65 -36.27 -22.14
CA ALA A 791 31.61 -36.53 -23.14
C ALA A 791 32.03 -36.02 -24.54
N PRO A 792 31.57 -36.70 -25.63
CA PRO A 792 31.87 -36.28 -26.99
C PRO A 792 31.34 -34.87 -27.28
N ARG A 793 32.11 -34.09 -28.04
CA ARG A 793 31.80 -32.70 -28.43
C ARG A 793 31.23 -32.63 -29.85
N GLY A 794 30.38 -31.64 -30.12
CA GLY A 794 29.88 -31.32 -31.47
C GLY A 794 28.67 -32.13 -31.96
N ASP A 795 28.48 -33.36 -31.50
CA ASP A 795 27.28 -34.16 -31.80
C ASP A 795 26.39 -34.29 -30.55
N SER A 796 25.29 -33.52 -30.54
CA SER A 796 24.32 -33.50 -29.45
C SER A 796 23.67 -34.87 -29.20
N ASP A 797 23.48 -35.70 -30.23
CA ASP A 797 22.89 -37.03 -30.08
C ASP A 797 23.90 -38.02 -29.48
N ALA A 798 25.16 -37.98 -29.92
CA ALA A 798 26.24 -38.78 -29.33
C ALA A 798 26.52 -38.39 -27.87
N LEU A 799 26.44 -37.10 -27.54
CA LEU A 799 26.57 -36.60 -26.17
C LEU A 799 25.42 -37.09 -25.29
N LEU A 800 24.17 -36.99 -25.75
CA LEU A 800 23.03 -37.49 -24.98
C LEU A 800 23.03 -39.01 -24.84
N ALA A 801 23.52 -39.75 -25.84
CA ALA A 801 23.74 -41.19 -25.73
C ALA A 801 24.81 -41.52 -24.68
N TRP A 802 25.90 -40.75 -24.62
CA TRP A 802 26.94 -40.88 -23.60
C TRP A 802 26.39 -40.61 -22.19
N ILE A 803 25.53 -39.59 -22.04
CA ILE A 803 24.82 -39.26 -20.80
C ILE A 803 23.84 -40.36 -20.41
N ALA A 804 23.02 -40.84 -21.35
CA ALA A 804 22.02 -41.86 -21.12
C ALA A 804 22.65 -43.20 -20.69
N ALA A 805 23.79 -43.57 -21.27
CA ALA A 805 24.53 -44.79 -20.91
C ALA A 805 25.09 -44.75 -19.47
N ARG A 806 25.17 -43.58 -18.84
CA ARG A 806 25.69 -43.36 -17.48
C ARG A 806 24.60 -42.96 -16.48
N ALA A 807 23.35 -42.84 -16.93
CA ALA A 807 22.20 -42.53 -16.07
C ALA A 807 21.94 -43.68 -15.09
N VAL A 808 21.68 -43.35 -13.83
CA VAL A 808 21.40 -44.35 -12.78
C VAL A 808 19.92 -44.74 -12.86
N PRO A 809 19.58 -46.04 -12.97
CA PRO A 809 18.19 -46.49 -12.89
C PRO A 809 17.63 -46.20 -11.48
N ARG A 810 16.38 -45.75 -11.38
CA ARG A 810 15.67 -45.61 -10.09
C ARG A 810 15.65 -46.95 -9.36
N GLY A 811 16.56 -47.13 -8.41
CA GLY A 811 16.73 -48.37 -7.67
C GLY A 811 17.67 -48.28 -6.46
N GLU A 812 18.65 -47.38 -6.45
CA GLU A 812 19.63 -47.30 -5.35
C GLU A 812 20.00 -45.85 -5.02
N GLU A 813 19.17 -45.18 -4.22
CA GLU A 813 19.66 -44.25 -3.19
C GLU A 813 19.03 -44.71 -1.87
N THR A 814 19.79 -45.54 -1.15
CA THR A 814 19.60 -45.79 0.27
C THR A 814 20.45 -44.74 1.01
N GLY A 815 19.84 -44.00 1.94
CA GLY A 815 20.52 -43.07 2.84
C GLY A 815 19.81 -41.74 2.98
#